data_AF-A0A3A9Y3Z4-F1
#
_entry.id   AF-A0A3A9Y3Z4-F1
#
_cell.length_a   1.000
_cell.length_b   1.000
_cell.length_c   1.000
_cell.angle_alpha   90.00
_cell.angle_beta   90.00
_cell.angle_gamma   90.00
#
_symmetry.space_group_name_H-M   'P 1'
#
loop_
_entity.id
_entity.type
_entity.pdbx_description
1 polymer ?
#
loop_
_entity_poly.entity_id
_entity_poly.type
_entity_poly.pdbx_seq_one_letter_code
_entity_poly.pdbx_strand_id
1 'polypeptide(L)'
;MSAFSFHLRTGGRCRRQLTRTGEAVGSVLRRFTTASVATLVGAVASVGVGAPALAQPGSASARGVVVDLSADVLGVAVISADAVIGSATAPPGGGTDTSTLITISLPGALGVSASGTVEEVTATRSPGVSSALSRVSGLNLNVLGIDVVDTAEATASVSCPFDGAQSADTTLVDLELFGQAVTLVANGPSVDASAAATVPGLLGAALNASLTRTETTTAAGAAAAAVRASLTLSGSVLGQPVVIPVGTVVVAEAICERPDAPQPPTAASITPDEGPQSGGQTVTITGTGFVPGNTTVTFDGTPATNVIVAPGGTSLTAVTPPGAVGPATVVVTTPGGSAPPLNYTYLADGSDAVITDLTPTTGPTSGGTTVTITGTGFTGATGVTFDGVPGTNFTLNPAGTAITVVTPPNTAGPAVVELVFPAGETTAPTFTYIAPTITSVVPDQGPSTGGTTVTITGTGLTGATGVNFGDTPGTNLVVDPSGTSLTVVTPPGTPGTVDVTVLIPGANATAPDSYTYLAAPPTAGAISPDEGPQSGGQTVTITGTGFVPGDTTVTFDGTPATNVVVAPGGTSLTAVTPPGAVGPATVVVTTPGGSAPPLNYTYLADGSDAVITDLTPTTGPTSGGTTVTITGTGFTGATGVTFDGVPGTNFTLNPAGTAITVVTPPNTAGPAVVELVFPAGQTTAPTFTYIAAPPTVGTINPGQGPTTGGTTVTVGGSGFVPGQTTVTICGQTIPADEVNVAADGRSLTFRTPACRAGDTTVVVTTPGGSSDPMTFRYVGQVLPVTGNAIGTPLTAGAMLVIIGGFLMLLHRRRSVA
;
A
#
# COMPACT_ATOMS: atom_id res chain seq x y z
N MET A 1 -31.31 -21.22 18.24
CA MET A 1 -31.65 -20.21 19.24
C MET A 1 -32.40 -19.10 18.49
N SER A 2 -33.67 -19.29 18.12
CA SER A 2 -34.94 -18.94 18.85
C SER A 2 -35.01 -17.45 19.22
N ALA A 3 -36.04 -16.62 18.93
CA ALA A 3 -37.34 -16.71 18.21
C ALA A 3 -37.84 -15.24 18.00
N PHE A 4 -38.57 -14.83 16.95
CA PHE A 4 -40.04 -14.81 16.76
C PHE A 4 -40.33 -14.29 15.32
N SER A 5 -40.93 -15.03 14.35
CA SER A 5 -42.35 -15.39 14.07
C SER A 5 -43.28 -14.18 13.79
N PHE A 6 -43.99 -14.05 12.65
CA PHE A 6 -44.92 -15.01 12.05
C PHE A 6 -45.09 -14.89 10.51
N HIS A 7 -45.44 -16.02 9.89
CA HIS A 7 -45.68 -16.31 8.47
C HIS A 7 -47.18 -16.59 8.25
N LEU A 8 -47.74 -16.37 7.04
CA LEU A 8 -48.49 -17.41 6.29
C LEU A 8 -49.09 -16.94 4.95
N ARG A 9 -48.73 -17.69 3.89
CA ARG A 9 -49.52 -18.03 2.69
C ARG A 9 -50.79 -18.81 3.10
N THR A 10 -51.90 -18.96 2.37
CA THR A 10 -52.13 -19.36 0.96
C THR A 10 -53.66 -19.47 0.74
N GLY A 11 -54.12 -19.42 -0.52
CA GLY A 11 -55.33 -20.15 -0.96
C GLY A 11 -56.40 -19.30 -1.66
N GLY A 12 -56.56 -19.47 -2.98
CA GLY A 12 -57.49 -18.69 -3.82
C GLY A 12 -58.82 -19.36 -4.14
N ARG A 13 -59.78 -18.56 -4.65
CA ARG A 13 -60.51 -18.73 -5.94
C ARG A 13 -61.66 -17.71 -6.06
N CYS A 14 -61.69 -17.07 -7.24
CA CYS A 14 -62.86 -16.74 -8.07
C CYS A 14 -63.98 -15.77 -7.58
N ARG A 15 -64.13 -14.70 -8.38
CA ARG A 15 -65.36 -14.20 -9.05
C ARG A 15 -65.95 -12.85 -8.58
N ARG A 16 -66.07 -11.97 -9.61
CA ARG A 16 -67.07 -10.89 -9.86
C ARG A 16 -66.97 -9.55 -9.12
N GLN A 17 -66.55 -8.54 -9.90
CA GLN A 17 -67.37 -7.40 -10.37
C GLN A 17 -68.42 -6.86 -9.38
N LEU A 18 -68.19 -5.66 -8.84
CA LEU A 18 -69.27 -4.77 -8.38
C LEU A 18 -68.83 -3.30 -8.37
N THR A 19 -69.43 -2.57 -9.30
CA THR A 19 -69.72 -1.14 -9.30
C THR A 19 -70.61 -0.76 -8.09
N ARG A 20 -70.34 0.39 -7.45
CA ARG A 20 -71.27 1.12 -6.56
C ARG A 20 -71.06 2.61 -6.82
N THR A 21 -71.98 3.34 -7.47
CA THR A 21 -73.23 3.95 -6.95
C THR A 21 -72.99 4.95 -5.81
N GLY A 22 -73.15 6.24 -6.13
CA GLY A 22 -73.48 7.30 -5.19
C GLY A 22 -74.69 8.06 -5.72
N GLU A 23 -75.81 7.96 -5.01
CA GLU A 23 -77.09 8.65 -5.22
C GLU A 23 -77.11 10.02 -4.51
N ALA A 24 -77.87 10.97 -5.07
CA ALA A 24 -78.61 12.03 -4.35
C ALA A 24 -79.75 12.48 -5.30
N VAL A 25 -80.98 11.96 -5.18
CA VAL A 25 -82.12 12.45 -4.36
C VAL A 25 -82.51 13.91 -4.62
N GLY A 26 -83.69 14.12 -5.24
CA GLY A 26 -84.37 15.42 -5.24
C GLY A 26 -85.40 15.69 -6.34
N SER A 27 -86.43 14.85 -6.54
CA SER A 27 -87.60 15.21 -7.34
C SER A 27 -88.88 14.63 -6.73
N VAL A 28 -89.65 15.46 -6.00
CA VAL A 28 -91.10 15.30 -5.81
C VAL A 28 -91.73 16.69 -5.53
N LEU A 29 -92.94 16.87 -6.06
CA LEU A 29 -93.99 17.88 -5.83
C LEU A 29 -94.08 19.04 -6.83
N ARG A 30 -95.08 18.97 -7.72
CA ARG A 30 -96.32 19.76 -7.58
C ARG A 30 -97.39 19.36 -8.62
N ARG A 31 -98.57 18.99 -8.10
CA ARG A 31 -99.90 19.10 -8.75
C ARG A 31 -100.87 19.71 -7.72
N PHE A 32 -102.01 20.21 -8.22
CA PHE A 32 -103.14 20.92 -7.57
C PHE A 32 -103.01 22.46 -7.60
N THR A 33 -103.98 23.28 -8.01
CA THR A 33 -105.30 23.13 -8.68
C THR A 33 -105.79 24.51 -9.14
N THR A 34 -106.81 24.49 -9.99
CA THR A 34 -107.66 25.54 -10.58
C THR A 34 -108.29 26.59 -9.63
N ALA A 35 -108.52 27.81 -10.16
CA ALA A 35 -109.54 28.85 -9.87
C ALA A 35 -108.90 30.27 -9.95
N SER A 36 -109.43 31.35 -10.54
CA SER A 36 -110.64 31.66 -11.32
C SER A 36 -110.40 33.02 -12.03
N VAL A 37 -111.00 33.17 -13.21
CA VAL A 37 -111.45 34.38 -13.94
C VAL A 37 -111.00 35.77 -13.44
N ALA A 38 -110.26 36.49 -14.31
CA ALA A 38 -110.39 37.94 -14.47
C ALA A 38 -110.09 38.35 -15.93
N THR A 39 -110.94 39.23 -16.45
CA THR A 39 -111.13 39.60 -17.84
C THR A 39 -110.13 40.67 -18.31
N LEU A 40 -109.40 40.35 -19.38
CA LEU A 40 -109.00 41.19 -20.53
C LEU A 40 -108.75 42.71 -20.35
N VAL A 41 -107.48 43.14 -20.41
CA VAL A 41 -107.03 44.28 -21.22
C VAL A 41 -105.65 43.93 -21.79
N GLY A 42 -105.52 44.02 -23.11
CA GLY A 42 -104.31 43.65 -23.84
C GLY A 42 -103.10 44.53 -23.48
N ALA A 43 -102.01 43.86 -23.10
CA ALA A 43 -100.66 44.36 -23.24
C ALA A 43 -99.83 43.19 -23.73
N VAL A 44 -99.23 43.34 -24.91
CA VAL A 44 -98.22 42.44 -25.46
C VAL A 44 -97.06 42.45 -24.47
N ALA A 45 -97.05 41.49 -23.55
CA ALA A 45 -95.88 41.20 -22.75
C ALA A 45 -94.88 40.55 -23.70
N SER A 46 -93.96 41.35 -24.24
CA SER A 46 -92.67 40.85 -24.66
C SER A 46 -92.14 39.99 -23.52
N VAL A 47 -92.07 38.68 -23.76
CA VAL A 47 -91.23 37.80 -22.96
C VAL A 47 -89.81 38.29 -23.22
N GLY A 48 -89.40 39.27 -22.42
CA GLY A 48 -88.02 39.70 -22.34
C GLY A 48 -87.23 38.45 -22.03
N VAL A 49 -86.33 38.11 -22.95
CA VAL A 49 -85.31 37.08 -22.81
C VAL A 49 -84.83 37.16 -21.36
N GLY A 50 -85.13 36.12 -20.57
CA GLY A 50 -84.55 36.01 -19.25
C GLY A 50 -83.05 36.18 -19.42
N ALA A 51 -82.51 37.25 -18.85
CA ALA A 51 -81.08 37.43 -18.79
C ALA A 51 -80.50 36.09 -18.32
N PRO A 52 -79.56 35.47 -19.07
CA PRO A 52 -78.96 34.24 -18.60
C PRO A 52 -78.47 34.50 -17.18
N ALA A 53 -78.70 33.55 -16.27
CA ALA A 53 -78.12 33.61 -14.93
C ALA A 53 -76.65 34.01 -15.12
N LEU A 54 -76.24 35.16 -14.56
CA LEU A 54 -74.93 35.77 -14.78
C LEU A 54 -73.89 34.65 -14.69
N ALA A 55 -73.29 34.29 -15.83
CA ALA A 55 -72.29 33.26 -15.80
C ALA A 55 -71.08 33.83 -15.07
N GLN A 56 -70.15 32.98 -14.65
CA GLN A 56 -68.93 33.51 -14.07
C GLN A 56 -68.07 34.13 -15.18
N PRO A 57 -67.29 35.19 -14.91
CA PRO A 57 -66.34 35.72 -15.88
C PRO A 57 -65.49 34.64 -16.52
N GLY A 58 -65.42 34.64 -17.86
CA GLY A 58 -64.75 33.62 -18.65
C GLY A 58 -65.58 32.38 -18.97
N SER A 59 -66.85 32.28 -18.55
CA SER A 59 -67.72 31.16 -18.92
C SER A 59 -67.95 31.12 -20.43
N ALA A 60 -68.02 29.92 -21.01
CA ALA A 60 -68.36 29.71 -22.42
C ALA A 60 -69.17 28.42 -22.57
N SER A 61 -70.17 28.43 -23.45
CA SER A 61 -70.98 27.25 -23.76
C SER A 61 -71.53 27.31 -25.19
N ALA A 62 -71.63 26.14 -25.82
CA ALA A 62 -72.27 25.97 -27.12
C ALA A 62 -73.26 24.80 -27.07
N ARG A 63 -74.36 24.93 -27.82
CA ARG A 63 -75.35 23.88 -28.03
C ARG A 63 -75.62 23.74 -29.52
N GLY A 64 -75.69 22.50 -29.98
CA GLY A 64 -76.07 22.16 -31.34
C GLY A 64 -77.57 22.33 -31.51
N VAL A 65 -78.27 21.23 -31.71
CA VAL A 65 -79.72 21.22 -31.86
C VAL A 65 -80.39 20.91 -30.54
N VAL A 66 -81.32 21.76 -30.11
CA VAL A 66 -82.13 21.54 -28.91
C VAL A 66 -83.58 21.52 -29.34
N VAL A 67 -84.28 20.44 -29.07
CA VAL A 67 -85.71 20.31 -29.35
C VAL A 67 -86.43 20.21 -28.03
N ASP A 68 -87.32 21.16 -27.74
CA ASP A 68 -88.22 21.13 -26.59
C ASP A 68 -89.63 21.45 -27.08
N LEU A 69 -90.34 20.39 -27.47
CA LEU A 69 -91.65 20.46 -28.12
C LEU A 69 -92.65 19.54 -27.40
N SER A 70 -93.79 20.09 -27.00
CA SER A 70 -94.91 19.38 -26.39
C SER A 70 -96.22 20.04 -26.76
N ALA A 71 -97.18 19.26 -27.26
CA ALA A 71 -98.54 19.75 -27.47
C ALA A 71 -99.58 18.65 -27.23
N ASP A 72 -100.62 19.00 -26.48
CA ASP A 72 -101.80 18.17 -26.22
C ASP A 72 -103.04 18.80 -26.85
N VAL A 73 -103.83 17.98 -27.57
CA VAL A 73 -105.14 18.37 -28.12
C VAL A 73 -106.21 17.53 -27.45
N LEU A 74 -107.16 18.17 -26.76
CA LEU A 74 -108.26 17.48 -26.06
C LEU A 74 -107.79 16.37 -25.08
N GLY A 75 -106.61 16.55 -24.48
CA GLY A 75 -106.02 15.59 -23.53
C GLY A 75 -105.25 14.44 -24.17
N VAL A 76 -104.98 14.50 -25.47
CA VAL A 76 -104.14 13.54 -26.19
C VAL A 76 -102.87 14.24 -26.69
N ALA A 77 -101.70 13.69 -26.34
CA ALA A 77 -100.43 14.18 -26.85
C ALA A 77 -100.35 13.95 -28.36
N VAL A 78 -100.09 15.02 -29.10
CA VAL A 78 -99.92 14.99 -30.57
C VAL A 78 -98.49 15.33 -30.97
N ILE A 79 -97.76 16.06 -30.13
CA ILE A 79 -96.34 16.40 -30.30
C ILE A 79 -95.63 16.14 -28.97
N SER A 80 -94.52 15.41 -29.00
CA SER A 80 -93.62 15.25 -27.86
C SER A 80 -92.20 14.98 -28.34
N ALA A 81 -91.27 15.89 -28.08
CA ALA A 81 -89.84 15.69 -28.31
C ALA A 81 -89.04 16.57 -27.34
N ASP A 82 -88.14 15.95 -26.58
CA ASP A 82 -87.18 16.63 -25.72
C ASP A 82 -85.79 16.02 -25.99
N ALA A 83 -84.88 16.82 -26.55
CA ALA A 83 -83.53 16.39 -26.85
C ALA A 83 -82.55 17.57 -26.89
N VAL A 84 -81.34 17.31 -26.39
CA VAL A 84 -80.16 18.19 -26.56
C VAL A 84 -79.12 17.40 -27.35
N ILE A 85 -78.96 17.72 -28.63
CA ILE A 85 -77.98 17.10 -29.51
C ILE A 85 -76.77 18.03 -29.64
N GLY A 86 -75.66 17.62 -29.04
CA GLY A 86 -74.44 18.42 -28.97
C GLY A 86 -74.51 19.51 -27.90
N SER A 87 -73.65 19.41 -26.89
CA SER A 87 -73.40 20.48 -25.93
C SER A 87 -71.92 20.52 -25.58
N ALA A 88 -71.36 21.71 -25.44
CA ALA A 88 -70.04 21.94 -24.88
C ALA A 88 -70.13 23.03 -23.81
N THR A 89 -69.47 22.84 -22.67
CA THR A 89 -69.36 23.85 -21.62
C THR A 89 -67.92 23.91 -21.14
N ALA A 90 -67.30 25.09 -21.25
CA ALA A 90 -65.91 25.26 -20.86
C ALA A 90 -65.71 24.94 -19.36
N PRO A 91 -64.69 24.17 -18.97
CA PRO A 91 -64.45 23.82 -17.58
C PRO A 91 -64.25 25.05 -16.68
N PRO A 92 -64.74 25.04 -15.41
CA PRO A 92 -64.56 26.16 -14.48
C PRO A 92 -63.09 26.54 -14.22
N GLY A 93 -62.14 25.59 -14.33
CA GLY A 93 -60.70 25.82 -14.16
C GLY A 93 -59.96 26.28 -15.41
N GLY A 94 -60.66 26.53 -16.53
CA GLY A 94 -60.07 26.77 -17.84
C GLY A 94 -59.90 25.49 -18.66
N GLY A 95 -59.69 25.65 -19.97
CA GLY A 95 -59.60 24.57 -20.95
C GLY A 95 -60.71 24.60 -21.99
N THR A 96 -60.77 23.55 -22.80
CA THR A 96 -61.71 23.41 -23.92
C THR A 96 -62.53 22.13 -23.78
N ASP A 97 -63.85 22.25 -23.93
CA ASP A 97 -64.78 21.13 -24.10
C ASP A 97 -65.24 21.09 -25.56
N THR A 98 -65.16 19.93 -26.20
CA THR A 98 -65.46 19.75 -27.63
C THR A 98 -66.21 18.45 -27.84
N SER A 99 -67.29 18.51 -28.62
CA SER A 99 -68.01 17.35 -29.13
C SER A 99 -68.21 17.48 -30.63
N THR A 100 -67.97 16.41 -31.38
CA THR A 100 -67.99 16.43 -32.85
C THR A 100 -68.78 15.26 -33.42
N LEU A 101 -69.30 15.43 -34.63
CA LEU A 101 -69.93 14.38 -35.44
C LEU A 101 -71.09 13.64 -34.72
N ILE A 102 -72.00 14.41 -34.10
CA ILE A 102 -73.19 13.83 -33.47
C ILE A 102 -74.35 13.84 -34.46
N THR A 103 -74.86 12.66 -34.80
CA THR A 103 -76.07 12.53 -35.62
C THR A 103 -77.29 13.04 -34.85
N ILE A 104 -78.11 13.85 -35.52
CA ILE A 104 -79.38 14.35 -34.98
C ILE A 104 -80.39 13.20 -35.01
N SER A 105 -80.88 12.81 -33.83
CA SER A 105 -81.87 11.76 -33.67
C SER A 105 -82.75 12.05 -32.45
N LEU A 106 -84.06 11.79 -32.58
CA LEU A 106 -85.08 12.05 -31.57
C LEU A 106 -85.77 10.74 -31.15
N PRO A 107 -85.11 9.87 -30.37
CA PRO A 107 -85.67 8.58 -30.00
C PRO A 107 -86.91 8.75 -29.12
N GLY A 108 -88.01 8.07 -29.49
CA GLY A 108 -89.25 8.12 -28.71
C GLY A 108 -90.08 9.39 -28.90
N ALA A 109 -89.72 10.27 -29.84
CA ALA A 109 -90.52 11.43 -30.17
C ALA A 109 -91.86 11.04 -30.83
N LEU A 110 -92.91 11.79 -30.50
CA LEU A 110 -94.24 11.65 -31.09
C LEU A 110 -94.50 12.84 -32.02
N GLY A 111 -94.82 12.56 -33.27
CA GLY A 111 -95.16 13.61 -34.24
C GLY A 111 -94.00 14.54 -34.60
N VAL A 112 -92.75 14.18 -34.29
CA VAL A 112 -91.55 14.96 -34.63
C VAL A 112 -90.46 14.02 -35.11
N SER A 113 -89.76 14.41 -36.17
CA SER A 113 -88.50 13.79 -36.58
C SER A 113 -87.51 14.87 -36.98
N ALA A 114 -86.22 14.64 -36.72
CA ALA A 114 -85.16 15.51 -37.18
C ALA A 114 -84.00 14.67 -37.72
N SER A 115 -83.30 15.20 -38.71
CA SER A 115 -82.10 14.60 -39.31
C SER A 115 -80.99 15.64 -39.49
N GLY A 116 -79.80 15.18 -39.86
CA GLY A 116 -78.59 16.00 -39.98
C GLY A 116 -77.51 15.64 -38.96
N THR A 117 -76.49 16.47 -38.86
CA THR A 117 -75.36 16.27 -37.93
C THR A 117 -74.96 17.56 -37.26
N VAL A 118 -74.71 17.50 -35.95
CA VAL A 118 -73.92 18.49 -35.24
C VAL A 118 -72.46 18.15 -35.50
N GLU A 119 -71.82 18.89 -36.40
CA GLU A 119 -70.43 18.64 -36.80
C GLU A 119 -69.47 18.97 -35.66
N GLU A 120 -69.70 20.08 -34.98
CA GLU A 120 -68.87 20.54 -33.87
C GLU A 120 -69.67 21.41 -32.91
N VAL A 121 -69.51 21.15 -31.62
CA VAL A 121 -69.76 22.10 -30.55
C VAL A 121 -68.51 22.19 -29.70
N THR A 122 -67.98 23.40 -29.53
CA THR A 122 -66.75 23.67 -28.78
C THR A 122 -66.95 24.86 -27.86
N ALA A 123 -66.43 24.78 -26.63
CA ALA A 123 -66.40 25.86 -25.67
C ALA A 123 -65.04 25.93 -24.97
N THR A 124 -64.38 27.08 -25.05
CA THR A 124 -63.03 27.32 -24.50
C THR A 124 -63.06 28.45 -23.49
N ARG A 125 -62.42 28.23 -22.34
CA ARG A 125 -62.10 29.25 -21.33
C ARG A 125 -60.58 29.35 -21.18
N SER A 126 -60.03 30.52 -21.47
CA SER A 126 -58.62 30.82 -21.22
C SER A 126 -58.47 32.19 -20.54
N PRO A 127 -57.30 32.49 -19.94
CA PRO A 127 -57.05 33.81 -19.34
C PRO A 127 -57.12 34.98 -20.33
N GLY A 128 -56.87 34.72 -21.63
CA GLY A 128 -56.85 35.76 -22.66
C GLY A 128 -58.13 35.87 -23.49
N VAL A 129 -58.90 34.79 -23.61
CA VAL A 129 -60.13 34.74 -24.41
C VAL A 129 -61.03 33.58 -23.96
N SER A 130 -62.34 33.83 -23.94
CA SER A 130 -63.35 32.78 -23.88
C SER A 130 -64.13 32.75 -25.19
N SER A 131 -64.38 31.56 -25.73
CA SER A 131 -65.02 31.41 -27.05
C SER A 131 -65.90 30.18 -27.11
N ALA A 132 -66.94 30.21 -27.91
CA ALA A 132 -67.80 29.05 -28.15
C ALA A 132 -68.24 28.97 -29.63
N LEU A 133 -68.41 27.76 -30.13
CA LEU A 133 -68.77 27.45 -31.52
C LEU A 133 -69.80 26.32 -31.54
N SER A 134 -70.85 26.47 -32.34
CA SER A 134 -71.79 25.42 -32.70
C SER A 134 -71.93 25.39 -34.21
N ARG A 135 -71.75 24.21 -34.82
CA ARG A 135 -71.84 23.98 -36.27
C ARG A 135 -72.74 22.78 -36.53
N VAL A 136 -73.85 23.04 -37.21
CA VAL A 136 -74.87 22.05 -37.57
C VAL A 136 -74.99 22.00 -39.09
N SER A 137 -75.06 20.79 -39.64
CA SER A 137 -75.01 20.49 -41.06
C SER A 137 -76.18 19.60 -41.46
N GLY A 138 -76.89 19.99 -42.52
CA GLY A 138 -78.03 19.29 -43.09
C GLY A 138 -79.19 19.07 -42.11
N LEU A 139 -79.52 20.07 -41.28
CA LEU A 139 -80.65 19.96 -40.36
C LEU A 139 -81.96 20.00 -41.15
N ASN A 140 -82.74 18.93 -41.08
CA ASN A 140 -84.13 18.93 -41.52
C ASN A 140 -85.02 18.50 -40.34
N LEU A 141 -85.88 19.40 -39.87
CA LEU A 141 -86.84 19.21 -38.78
C LEU A 141 -88.24 19.08 -39.36
N ASN A 142 -88.88 17.95 -39.10
CA ASN A 142 -90.25 17.65 -39.49
C ASN A 142 -91.16 17.51 -38.26
N VAL A 143 -92.33 18.15 -38.31
CA VAL A 143 -93.35 18.09 -37.25
C VAL A 143 -94.69 17.78 -37.89
N LEU A 144 -95.37 16.74 -37.41
CA LEU A 144 -96.64 16.21 -37.91
C LEU A 144 -96.62 15.86 -39.41
N GLY A 145 -95.46 15.44 -39.92
CA GLY A 145 -95.27 15.12 -41.35
C GLY A 145 -94.94 16.33 -42.22
N ILE A 146 -94.76 17.52 -41.64
CA ILE A 146 -94.45 18.76 -42.36
C ILE A 146 -93.01 19.17 -42.08
N ASP A 147 -92.21 19.44 -43.11
CA ASP A 147 -90.87 20.00 -42.97
C ASP A 147 -90.99 21.45 -42.48
N VAL A 148 -90.51 21.70 -41.26
CA VAL A 148 -90.66 22.99 -40.58
C VAL A 148 -89.42 23.84 -40.80
N VAL A 149 -88.23 23.31 -40.48
CA VAL A 149 -86.95 24.01 -40.65
C VAL A 149 -86.02 23.10 -41.43
N ASP A 150 -85.49 23.58 -42.55
CA ASP A 150 -84.43 22.93 -43.31
C ASP A 150 -83.24 23.88 -43.45
N THR A 151 -82.02 23.39 -43.31
CA THR A 151 -80.81 24.18 -43.57
C THR A 151 -79.62 23.29 -43.87
N ALA A 152 -78.89 23.65 -44.92
CA ALA A 152 -77.66 22.97 -45.29
C ALA A 152 -76.55 23.18 -44.25
N GLU A 153 -76.43 24.39 -43.69
CA GLU A 153 -75.48 24.70 -42.63
C GLU A 153 -76.01 25.83 -41.75
N ALA A 154 -75.91 25.63 -40.44
CA ALA A 154 -76.15 26.65 -39.43
C ALA A 154 -74.99 26.68 -38.43
N THR A 155 -74.33 27.83 -38.33
CA THR A 155 -73.27 28.05 -37.35
C THR A 155 -73.63 29.18 -36.39
N ALA A 156 -73.20 29.05 -35.14
CA ALA A 156 -73.20 30.10 -34.15
C ALA A 156 -71.82 30.15 -33.50
N SER A 157 -71.16 31.30 -33.56
CA SER A 157 -69.81 31.48 -33.04
C SER A 157 -69.70 32.76 -32.23
N VAL A 158 -69.01 32.69 -31.10
CA VAL A 158 -68.78 33.85 -30.22
C VAL A 158 -67.34 33.87 -29.72
N SER A 159 -66.78 35.07 -29.57
CA SER A 159 -65.47 35.31 -29.00
C SER A 159 -65.50 36.50 -28.04
N CYS A 160 -65.04 36.27 -26.82
CA CYS A 160 -64.99 37.22 -25.72
C CYS A 160 -63.52 37.38 -25.27
N PRO A 161 -62.72 38.23 -25.92
CA PRO A 161 -61.34 38.45 -25.53
C PRO A 161 -61.28 39.26 -24.22
N PHE A 162 -60.22 39.02 -23.45
CA PHE A 162 -59.92 39.76 -22.23
C PHE A 162 -59.84 41.27 -22.51
N ASP A 163 -59.16 41.64 -23.59
CA ASP A 163 -59.08 43.01 -24.10
C ASP A 163 -59.54 43.07 -25.57
N GLY A 164 -60.17 44.16 -25.97
CA GLY A 164 -60.78 44.34 -27.29
C GLY A 164 -62.28 44.00 -27.38
N ALA A 165 -62.80 44.09 -28.59
CA ALA A 165 -64.22 43.91 -28.90
C ALA A 165 -64.63 42.43 -28.96
N GLN A 166 -65.84 42.13 -28.48
CA GLN A 166 -66.44 40.80 -28.64
C GLN A 166 -66.95 40.59 -30.06
N SER A 167 -67.02 39.35 -30.50
CA SER A 167 -67.73 38.95 -31.73
C SER A 167 -68.85 37.95 -31.42
N ALA A 168 -69.94 38.07 -32.16
CA ALA A 168 -71.08 37.15 -32.15
C ALA A 168 -71.59 37.03 -33.59
N ASP A 169 -71.40 35.88 -34.21
CA ASP A 169 -71.64 35.69 -35.63
C ASP A 169 -72.40 34.39 -35.85
N THR A 170 -73.38 34.40 -36.75
CA THR A 170 -74.06 33.21 -37.26
C THR A 170 -73.96 33.14 -38.78
N THR A 171 -73.74 31.93 -39.30
CA THR A 171 -73.78 31.64 -40.75
C THR A 171 -74.93 30.69 -41.03
N LEU A 172 -75.75 31.02 -42.01
CA LEU A 172 -76.91 30.23 -42.42
C LEU A 172 -76.84 30.00 -43.93
N VAL A 173 -76.85 28.73 -44.35
CA VAL A 173 -76.82 28.31 -45.75
C VAL A 173 -78.11 27.54 -46.05
N ASP A 174 -78.78 27.93 -47.13
CA ASP A 174 -80.02 27.32 -47.65
C ASP A 174 -81.08 27.11 -46.57
N LEU A 175 -81.32 28.14 -45.75
CA LEU A 175 -82.35 28.09 -44.69
C LEU A 175 -83.74 28.18 -45.30
N GLU A 176 -84.58 27.20 -44.98
CA GLU A 176 -85.99 27.16 -45.38
C GLU A 176 -86.91 27.02 -44.17
N LEU A 177 -88.09 27.64 -44.26
CA LEU A 177 -89.18 27.52 -43.29
C LEU A 177 -90.43 27.07 -44.05
N PHE A 178 -90.95 25.88 -43.73
CA PHE A 178 -92.05 25.24 -44.49
C PHE A 178 -91.78 25.10 -46.01
N GLY A 179 -90.55 24.74 -46.37
CA GLY A 179 -90.12 24.53 -47.76
C GLY A 179 -90.03 25.82 -48.60
N GLN A 180 -89.93 26.98 -47.95
CA GLN A 180 -89.69 28.27 -48.59
C GLN A 180 -88.38 28.87 -48.06
N ALA A 181 -87.54 29.37 -48.96
CA ALA A 181 -86.28 30.01 -48.59
C ALA A 181 -86.53 31.26 -47.71
N VAL A 182 -85.79 31.34 -46.60
CA VAL A 182 -85.87 32.41 -45.62
C VAL A 182 -84.52 33.10 -45.46
N THR A 183 -84.53 34.44 -45.40
CA THR A 183 -83.37 35.23 -44.99
C THR A 183 -83.63 35.84 -43.62
N LEU A 184 -82.80 35.50 -42.63
CA LEU A 184 -82.84 36.11 -41.30
C LEU A 184 -81.81 37.22 -41.18
N VAL A 185 -82.28 38.40 -40.75
CA VAL A 185 -81.41 39.51 -40.35
C VAL A 185 -81.06 39.34 -38.87
N ALA A 186 -79.78 39.48 -38.53
CA ALA A 186 -79.31 39.41 -37.15
C ALA A 186 -80.01 40.47 -36.27
N ASN A 187 -80.60 40.02 -35.16
CA ASN A 187 -81.42 40.81 -34.23
C ASN A 187 -82.61 41.54 -34.91
N GLY A 188 -83.03 41.08 -36.09
CA GLY A 188 -84.18 41.59 -36.80
C GLY A 188 -85.50 41.02 -36.27
N PRO A 189 -86.64 41.42 -36.87
CA PRO A 189 -87.93 40.79 -36.57
C PRO A 189 -87.90 39.30 -36.93
N SER A 190 -88.76 38.51 -36.28
CA SER A 190 -88.94 37.10 -36.64
C SER A 190 -89.49 36.95 -38.05
N VAL A 191 -89.14 35.83 -38.70
CA VAL A 191 -89.83 35.39 -39.91
C VAL A 191 -90.85 34.35 -39.50
N ASP A 192 -92.12 34.70 -39.67
CA ASP A 192 -93.25 33.86 -39.30
C ASP A 192 -93.84 33.20 -40.55
N ALA A 193 -94.11 31.90 -40.48
CA ALA A 193 -94.80 31.17 -41.52
C ALA A 193 -95.73 30.12 -40.91
N SER A 194 -96.67 29.63 -41.70
CA SER A 194 -97.66 28.64 -41.28
C SER A 194 -97.95 27.65 -42.37
N ALA A 195 -98.06 26.37 -42.02
CA ALA A 195 -98.50 25.31 -42.94
C ALA A 195 -99.72 24.58 -42.38
N ALA A 196 -100.63 24.17 -43.26
CA ALA A 196 -101.79 23.38 -42.86
C ALA A 196 -101.34 22.02 -42.31
N ALA A 197 -101.86 21.65 -41.15
CA ALA A 197 -101.55 20.40 -40.46
C ALA A 197 -102.81 19.55 -40.26
N THR A 198 -102.65 18.24 -40.20
CA THR A 198 -103.75 17.33 -39.86
C THR A 198 -103.58 16.87 -38.43
N VAL A 199 -104.40 17.39 -37.53
CA VAL A 199 -104.34 17.04 -36.10
C VAL A 199 -105.71 16.57 -35.61
N PRO A 200 -105.84 15.31 -35.16
CA PRO A 200 -107.10 14.80 -34.63
C PRO A 200 -107.65 15.69 -33.52
N GLY A 201 -108.93 16.07 -33.62
CA GLY A 201 -109.61 16.91 -32.63
C GLY A 201 -109.44 18.42 -32.82
N LEU A 202 -108.64 18.87 -33.79
CA LEU A 202 -108.44 20.29 -34.12
C LEU A 202 -108.80 20.56 -35.59
N LEU A 203 -109.93 21.22 -35.83
CA LEU A 203 -110.43 21.52 -37.18
C LEU A 203 -109.69 22.73 -37.77
N GLY A 204 -109.23 22.60 -39.02
CA GLY A 204 -108.47 23.66 -39.71
C GLY A 204 -107.10 23.92 -39.08
N ALA A 205 -106.47 22.86 -38.54
CA ALA A 205 -105.19 22.99 -37.86
C ALA A 205 -104.10 23.53 -38.79
N ALA A 206 -103.29 24.45 -38.27
CA ALA A 206 -102.10 24.98 -38.91
C ALA A 206 -100.96 25.02 -37.91
N LEU A 207 -99.79 24.53 -38.31
CA LEU A 207 -98.56 24.65 -37.56
C LEU A 207 -97.90 25.96 -37.95
N ASN A 208 -97.68 26.83 -36.98
CA ASN A 208 -97.02 28.12 -37.15
C ASN A 208 -95.61 28.04 -36.56
N ALA A 209 -94.63 28.56 -37.26
CA ALA A 209 -93.27 28.68 -36.79
C ALA A 209 -92.80 30.13 -36.93
N SER A 210 -92.10 30.60 -35.90
CA SER A 210 -91.48 31.92 -35.83
C SER A 210 -89.97 31.75 -35.67
N LEU A 211 -89.21 32.16 -36.68
CA LEU A 211 -87.77 31.95 -36.73
C LEU A 211 -87.03 33.25 -36.40
N THR A 212 -86.04 33.18 -35.51
CA THR A 212 -85.27 34.32 -35.01
C THR A 212 -83.77 34.05 -35.08
N ARG A 213 -83.01 35.11 -35.36
CA ARG A 213 -81.54 35.11 -35.39
C ARG A 213 -81.04 36.17 -34.41
N THR A 214 -80.24 35.76 -33.44
CA THR A 214 -79.68 36.62 -32.40
C THR A 214 -78.17 36.66 -32.53
N GLU A 215 -77.59 37.86 -32.54
CA GLU A 215 -76.15 38.12 -32.49
C GLU A 215 -75.92 39.32 -31.59
N THR A 216 -75.75 39.09 -30.29
CA THR A 216 -75.71 40.17 -29.30
C THR A 216 -74.35 40.20 -28.60
N THR A 217 -73.83 41.41 -28.40
CA THR A 217 -72.69 41.68 -27.52
C THR A 217 -73.10 42.70 -26.45
N THR A 218 -72.50 42.63 -25.26
CA THR A 218 -72.79 43.54 -24.15
C THR A 218 -71.56 44.36 -23.78
N ALA A 219 -71.78 45.57 -23.25
CA ALA A 219 -70.70 46.39 -22.70
C ALA A 219 -69.96 45.72 -21.53
N ALA A 220 -70.63 44.82 -20.80
CA ALA A 220 -70.07 44.02 -19.72
C ALA A 220 -69.18 42.85 -20.23
N GLY A 221 -69.08 42.66 -21.55
CA GLY A 221 -68.15 41.72 -22.16
C GLY A 221 -68.71 40.33 -22.45
N ALA A 222 -70.03 40.17 -22.46
CA ALA A 222 -70.69 38.93 -22.88
C ALA A 222 -71.06 38.97 -24.37
N ALA A 223 -71.06 37.81 -25.02
CA ALA A 223 -71.49 37.63 -26.40
C ALA A 223 -72.38 36.38 -26.54
N ALA A 224 -73.41 36.47 -27.38
CA ALA A 224 -74.36 35.40 -27.64
C ALA A 224 -74.78 35.38 -29.12
N ALA A 225 -74.70 34.21 -29.74
CA ALA A 225 -75.16 33.95 -31.09
C ALA A 225 -76.13 32.76 -31.08
N ALA A 226 -77.32 32.90 -31.65
CA ALA A 226 -78.31 31.80 -31.67
C ALA A 226 -79.31 31.92 -32.82
N VAL A 227 -79.76 30.76 -33.32
CA VAL A 227 -80.88 30.64 -34.27
C VAL A 227 -81.96 29.76 -33.63
N ARG A 228 -83.18 30.31 -33.50
CA ARG A 228 -84.27 29.69 -32.73
C ARG A 228 -85.58 29.73 -33.49
N ALA A 229 -86.29 28.60 -33.50
CA ALA A 229 -87.66 28.48 -33.99
C ALA A 229 -88.61 28.34 -32.78
N SER A 230 -89.69 29.10 -32.76
CA SER A 230 -90.79 28.92 -31.81
C SER A 230 -92.02 28.43 -32.54
N LEU A 231 -92.60 27.32 -32.08
CA LEU A 231 -93.70 26.64 -32.76
C LEU A 231 -95.01 26.78 -31.96
N THR A 232 -96.11 27.01 -32.67
CA THR A 232 -97.47 26.97 -32.12
C THR A 232 -98.41 26.27 -33.09
N LEU A 233 -99.44 25.61 -32.58
CA LEU A 233 -100.48 24.97 -33.38
C LEU A 233 -101.78 25.76 -33.22
N SER A 234 -102.32 26.28 -34.32
CA SER A 234 -103.59 27.02 -34.32
C SER A 234 -104.70 26.21 -35.02
N GLY A 235 -105.94 26.36 -34.59
CA GLY A 235 -107.10 25.76 -35.26
C GLY A 235 -108.39 26.07 -34.49
N SER A 236 -109.41 25.23 -34.64
CA SER A 236 -110.65 25.36 -33.87
C SER A 236 -111.11 24.05 -33.23
N VAL A 237 -111.62 24.15 -32.01
CA VAL A 237 -112.23 23.04 -31.26
C VAL A 237 -113.68 23.43 -30.99
N LEU A 238 -114.64 22.64 -31.46
CA LEU A 238 -116.08 22.93 -31.34
C LEU A 238 -116.46 24.34 -31.86
N GLY A 239 -115.77 24.84 -32.89
CA GLY A 239 -116.03 26.14 -33.52
C GLY A 239 -115.38 27.35 -32.82
N GLN A 240 -114.64 27.16 -31.72
CA GLN A 240 -113.87 28.23 -31.07
C GLN A 240 -112.40 28.17 -31.50
N PRO A 241 -111.76 29.29 -31.86
CA PRO A 241 -110.35 29.32 -32.21
C PRO A 241 -109.46 29.03 -31.00
N VAL A 242 -108.45 28.17 -31.17
CA VAL A 242 -107.49 27.78 -30.14
C VAL A 242 -106.07 27.88 -30.72
N VAL A 243 -105.15 28.43 -29.94
CA VAL A 243 -103.71 28.41 -30.21
C VAL A 243 -103.05 27.63 -29.09
N ILE A 244 -102.31 26.59 -29.45
CA ILE A 244 -101.63 25.66 -28.55
C ILE A 244 -100.13 25.93 -28.69
N PRO A 245 -99.45 26.41 -27.64
CA PRO A 245 -98.00 26.50 -27.63
C PRO A 245 -97.41 25.10 -27.83
N VAL A 246 -96.46 24.96 -28.76
CA VAL A 246 -95.76 23.68 -28.98
C VAL A 246 -94.40 23.72 -28.30
N GLY A 247 -93.62 24.79 -28.47
CA GLY A 247 -92.32 24.92 -27.81
C GLY A 247 -91.26 25.53 -28.71
N THR A 248 -89.99 25.25 -28.44
CA THR A 248 -88.86 25.88 -29.14
C THR A 248 -87.87 24.85 -29.66
N VAL A 249 -87.25 25.20 -30.78
CA VAL A 249 -86.09 24.50 -31.33
C VAL A 249 -84.92 25.48 -31.43
N VAL A 250 -83.80 25.13 -30.83
CA VAL A 250 -82.52 25.79 -31.08
C VAL A 250 -81.84 25.05 -32.22
N VAL A 251 -81.48 25.77 -33.28
CA VAL A 251 -80.77 25.22 -34.44
C VAL A 251 -79.27 25.23 -34.19
N ALA A 252 -78.74 26.34 -33.66
CA ALA A 252 -77.38 26.47 -33.17
C ALA A 252 -77.35 27.60 -32.12
N GLU A 253 -76.54 27.44 -31.08
CA GLU A 253 -76.35 28.42 -30.02
C GLU A 253 -74.91 28.43 -29.49
N ALA A 254 -74.36 29.61 -29.25
CA ALA A 254 -73.07 29.81 -28.60
C ALA A 254 -73.10 31.07 -27.72
N ILE A 255 -72.52 30.98 -26.52
CA ILE A 255 -72.42 32.07 -25.54
C ILE A 255 -71.03 32.12 -24.89
N CYS A 256 -70.54 33.32 -24.60
CA CYS A 256 -69.34 33.53 -23.79
C CYS A 256 -69.43 34.79 -22.92
N GLU A 257 -68.62 34.83 -21.86
CA GLU A 257 -68.35 36.01 -21.05
C GLU A 257 -66.84 36.32 -21.02
N ARG A 258 -66.50 37.61 -20.97
CA ARG A 258 -65.11 38.09 -20.87
C ARG A 258 -64.44 37.50 -19.61
N PRO A 259 -63.20 36.99 -19.71
CA PRO A 259 -62.40 36.58 -18.55
C PRO A 259 -62.11 37.74 -17.59
N ASP A 260 -62.00 37.45 -16.28
CA ASP A 260 -61.53 38.43 -15.30
C ASP A 260 -60.07 38.83 -15.54
N ALA A 261 -59.72 40.06 -15.14
CA ALA A 261 -58.33 40.52 -15.20
C ALA A 261 -57.42 39.63 -14.34
N PRO A 262 -56.31 39.12 -14.90
CA PRO A 262 -55.40 38.30 -14.12
C PRO A 262 -54.88 39.12 -12.94
N GLN A 263 -55.17 38.67 -11.72
CA GLN A 263 -54.76 39.34 -10.50
C GLN A 263 -53.30 39.02 -10.17
N PRO A 264 -52.54 39.95 -9.57
CA PRO A 264 -51.23 39.65 -9.07
C PRO A 264 -51.32 38.56 -7.98
N PRO A 265 -50.28 37.71 -7.85
CA PRO A 265 -50.24 36.70 -6.80
C PRO A 265 -50.12 37.36 -5.43
N THR A 266 -50.44 36.62 -4.36
CA THR A 266 -50.02 36.98 -3.00
C THR A 266 -48.85 36.10 -2.58
N ALA A 267 -47.86 36.69 -1.91
CA ALA A 267 -46.77 35.96 -1.26
C ALA A 267 -46.79 36.34 0.22
N ALA A 268 -47.02 35.37 1.10
CA ALA A 268 -47.26 35.60 2.52
C ALA A 268 -46.02 35.33 3.38
N SER A 269 -45.28 34.27 3.06
CA SER A 269 -44.09 33.86 3.83
C SER A 269 -43.10 33.11 2.95
N ILE A 270 -41.84 33.15 3.37
CA ILE A 270 -40.72 32.38 2.83
C ILE A 270 -40.08 31.60 3.99
N THR A 271 -39.71 30.34 3.76
CA THR A 271 -39.05 29.50 4.77
C THR A 271 -38.06 28.54 4.11
N PRO A 272 -36.79 28.51 4.52
CA PRO A 272 -36.15 29.45 5.45
C PRO A 272 -36.15 30.90 4.91
N ASP A 273 -36.13 31.90 5.80
CA ASP A 273 -36.05 33.33 5.46
C ASP A 273 -34.61 33.88 5.48
N GLU A 274 -33.63 33.00 5.66
CA GLU A 274 -32.21 33.30 5.54
C GLU A 274 -31.44 32.09 4.98
N GLY A 275 -30.23 32.32 4.49
CA GLY A 275 -29.35 31.24 4.00
C GLY A 275 -28.08 31.75 3.33
N PRO A 276 -27.27 30.85 2.74
CA PRO A 276 -25.89 31.15 2.34
C PRO A 276 -25.81 32.11 1.15
N GLN A 277 -24.86 33.06 1.19
CA GLN A 277 -24.53 33.98 0.08
C GLN A 277 -24.21 33.25 -1.23
N SER A 278 -23.71 32.02 -1.17
CA SER A 278 -23.45 31.18 -2.35
C SER A 278 -24.73 30.64 -3.01
N GLY A 279 -25.90 30.82 -2.40
CA GLY A 279 -27.19 30.33 -2.91
C GLY A 279 -27.35 28.82 -2.78
N GLY A 280 -28.25 28.21 -3.55
CA GLY A 280 -28.50 26.77 -3.56
C GLY A 280 -29.46 26.28 -2.47
N GLN A 281 -29.81 27.13 -1.50
CA GLN A 281 -30.83 26.81 -0.50
C GLN A 281 -32.20 26.68 -1.17
N THR A 282 -32.89 25.56 -0.94
CA THR A 282 -34.30 25.42 -1.33
C THR A 282 -35.16 26.13 -0.30
N VAL A 283 -35.94 27.09 -0.75
CA VAL A 283 -36.95 27.80 0.05
C VAL A 283 -38.35 27.37 -0.37
N THR A 284 -39.28 27.43 0.57
CA THR A 284 -40.72 27.28 0.33
C THR A 284 -41.38 28.64 0.51
N ILE A 285 -42.14 29.07 -0.51
CA ILE A 285 -42.92 30.30 -0.47
C ILE A 285 -44.41 29.93 -0.41
N THR A 286 -45.14 30.46 0.58
CA THR A 286 -46.59 30.25 0.74
C THR A 286 -47.35 31.50 0.32
N GLY A 287 -48.48 31.35 -0.35
CA GLY A 287 -49.24 32.45 -0.93
C GLY A 287 -50.50 31.99 -1.66
N THR A 288 -50.96 32.77 -2.64
CA THR A 288 -52.07 32.41 -3.54
C THR A 288 -51.83 32.95 -4.95
N GLY A 289 -52.47 32.35 -5.94
CA GLY A 289 -52.40 32.81 -7.33
C GLY A 289 -51.12 32.42 -8.07
N PHE A 290 -50.36 31.45 -7.55
CA PHE A 290 -49.21 30.89 -8.26
C PHE A 290 -49.66 29.98 -9.40
N VAL A 291 -49.06 30.16 -10.57
CA VAL A 291 -49.39 29.46 -11.81
C VAL A 291 -48.26 28.48 -12.17
N PRO A 292 -48.49 27.15 -12.16
CA PRO A 292 -47.49 26.17 -12.59
C PRO A 292 -46.96 26.49 -14.00
N GLY A 293 -45.64 26.47 -14.17
CA GLY A 293 -44.97 26.77 -15.44
C GLY A 293 -44.85 28.27 -15.79
N ASN A 294 -45.64 29.14 -15.15
CA ASN A 294 -45.70 30.57 -15.47
C ASN A 294 -45.42 31.46 -14.24
N THR A 295 -44.89 30.91 -13.15
CA THR A 295 -44.46 31.66 -11.98
C THR A 295 -42.95 31.79 -11.95
N THR A 296 -42.44 32.99 -11.75
CA THR A 296 -41.01 33.26 -11.54
C THR A 296 -40.77 33.83 -10.15
N VAL A 297 -39.58 33.57 -9.61
CA VAL A 297 -39.13 34.09 -8.32
C VAL A 297 -37.77 34.75 -8.53
N THR A 298 -37.57 35.95 -8.00
CA THR A 298 -36.28 36.64 -8.03
C THR A 298 -35.84 37.02 -6.62
N PHE A 299 -34.52 37.04 -6.39
CA PHE A 299 -33.86 37.52 -5.18
C PHE A 299 -32.97 38.71 -5.59
N ASP A 300 -33.31 39.92 -5.13
CA ASP A 300 -32.72 41.19 -5.60
C ASP A 300 -32.63 41.29 -7.14
N GLY A 301 -33.70 40.86 -7.80
CA GLY A 301 -33.79 40.84 -9.27
C GLY A 301 -33.09 39.66 -9.94
N THR A 302 -32.29 38.88 -9.22
CA THR A 302 -31.63 37.68 -9.77
C THR A 302 -32.62 36.50 -9.77
N PRO A 303 -32.84 35.82 -10.91
CA PRO A 303 -33.78 34.68 -10.97
C PRO A 303 -33.36 33.51 -10.09
N ALA A 304 -34.31 32.97 -9.34
CA ALA A 304 -34.19 31.69 -8.66
C ALA A 304 -34.26 30.53 -9.67
N THR A 305 -33.73 29.37 -9.30
CA THR A 305 -33.82 28.15 -10.11
C THR A 305 -34.80 27.16 -9.51
N ASN A 306 -35.17 26.12 -10.26
CA ASN A 306 -36.04 25.03 -9.81
C ASN A 306 -37.35 25.51 -9.13
N VAL A 307 -38.03 26.48 -9.76
CA VAL A 307 -39.31 27.00 -9.27
C VAL A 307 -40.41 25.97 -9.56
N ILE A 308 -40.93 25.34 -8.51
CA ILE A 308 -41.96 24.30 -8.62
C ILE A 308 -43.19 24.74 -7.82
N VAL A 309 -44.30 24.99 -8.50
CA VAL A 309 -45.58 25.38 -7.87
C VAL A 309 -46.35 24.12 -7.44
N ALA A 310 -46.81 24.10 -6.20
CA ALA A 310 -47.61 23.00 -5.67
C ALA A 310 -49.02 22.94 -6.31
N PRO A 311 -49.63 21.75 -6.41
CA PRO A 311 -51.02 21.62 -6.84
C PRO A 311 -51.95 22.50 -5.98
N GLY A 312 -52.74 23.37 -6.63
CA GLY A 312 -53.61 24.34 -5.97
C GLY A 312 -53.06 25.77 -5.91
N GLY A 313 -51.80 26.02 -6.31
CA GLY A 313 -51.28 27.38 -6.51
C GLY A 313 -51.12 28.21 -5.23
N THR A 314 -51.06 27.54 -4.06
CA THR A 314 -50.95 28.18 -2.74
C THR A 314 -49.55 28.07 -2.12
N SER A 315 -48.65 27.33 -2.75
CA SER A 315 -47.24 27.28 -2.37
C SER A 315 -46.35 26.96 -3.56
N LEU A 316 -45.08 27.29 -3.46
CA LEU A 316 -44.05 26.90 -4.40
C LEU A 316 -42.73 26.66 -3.68
N THR A 317 -41.84 25.87 -4.28
CA THR A 317 -40.43 25.80 -3.88
C THR A 317 -39.58 26.51 -4.92
N ALA A 318 -38.46 27.09 -4.48
CA ALA A 318 -37.47 27.72 -5.35
C ALA A 318 -36.07 27.54 -4.75
N VAL A 319 -35.06 27.46 -5.60
CA VAL A 319 -33.65 27.39 -5.19
C VAL A 319 -33.03 28.78 -5.33
N THR A 320 -32.56 29.31 -4.21
CA THR A 320 -31.96 30.65 -4.10
C THR A 320 -30.74 30.79 -5.04
N PRO A 321 -30.59 31.92 -5.75
CA PRO A 321 -29.36 32.23 -6.47
C PRO A 321 -28.28 32.73 -5.49
N PRO A 322 -27.01 32.81 -5.93
CA PRO A 322 -25.98 33.54 -5.19
C PRO A 322 -26.35 35.02 -5.01
N GLY A 323 -26.01 35.60 -3.85
CA GLY A 323 -26.32 36.97 -3.47
C GLY A 323 -25.27 37.60 -2.55
N ALA A 324 -25.35 38.92 -2.33
CA ALA A 324 -24.47 39.62 -1.40
C ALA A 324 -24.94 39.44 0.05
N VAL A 325 -24.01 39.35 1.00
CA VAL A 325 -24.33 39.26 2.44
C VAL A 325 -25.20 40.44 2.88
N GLY A 326 -26.30 40.14 3.57
CA GLY A 326 -27.27 41.13 4.05
C GLY A 326 -28.69 40.86 3.56
N PRO A 327 -29.61 41.81 3.79
CA PRO A 327 -31.00 41.67 3.38
C PRO A 327 -31.16 41.72 1.86
N ALA A 328 -32.00 40.85 1.33
CA ALA A 328 -32.41 40.75 -0.06
C ALA A 328 -33.94 40.73 -0.17
N THR A 329 -34.43 41.31 -1.27
CA THR A 329 -35.85 41.36 -1.60
C THR A 329 -36.24 40.17 -2.48
N VAL A 330 -37.33 39.50 -2.12
CA VAL A 330 -37.83 38.34 -2.88
C VAL A 330 -39.15 38.70 -3.55
N VAL A 331 -39.21 38.60 -4.87
CA VAL A 331 -40.41 38.95 -5.66
C VAL A 331 -40.90 37.73 -6.41
N VAL A 332 -42.18 37.41 -6.22
CA VAL A 332 -42.88 36.37 -6.99
C VAL A 332 -43.72 37.04 -8.07
N THR A 333 -43.54 36.62 -9.32
CA THR A 333 -44.23 37.20 -10.48
C THR A 333 -44.99 36.12 -11.25
N THR A 334 -46.22 36.41 -11.63
CA THR A 334 -47.05 35.61 -12.54
C THR A 334 -47.52 36.49 -13.71
N PRO A 335 -48.23 35.95 -14.71
CA PRO A 335 -48.79 36.78 -15.78
C PRO A 335 -49.77 37.86 -15.29
N GLY A 336 -50.32 37.72 -14.07
CA GLY A 336 -51.20 38.72 -13.45
C GLY A 336 -50.47 39.84 -12.72
N GLY A 337 -49.14 39.81 -12.66
CA GLY A 337 -48.31 40.81 -11.99
C GLY A 337 -47.41 40.24 -10.90
N SER A 338 -46.85 41.11 -10.07
CA SER A 338 -45.92 40.74 -8.99
C SER A 338 -46.58 40.89 -7.62
N ALA A 339 -46.29 39.95 -6.72
CA ALA A 339 -46.63 40.09 -5.31
C ALA A 339 -45.80 41.21 -4.65
N PRO A 340 -46.27 41.80 -3.53
CA PRO A 340 -45.41 42.57 -2.64
C PRO A 340 -44.16 41.77 -2.25
N PRO A 341 -42.98 42.42 -2.12
CA PRO A 341 -41.73 41.73 -1.84
C PRO A 341 -41.74 41.09 -0.45
N LEU A 342 -41.17 39.89 -0.35
CA LEU A 342 -40.77 39.26 0.91
C LEU A 342 -39.32 39.65 1.25
N ASN A 343 -38.95 39.49 2.52
CA ASN A 343 -37.57 39.67 2.96
C ASN A 343 -36.85 38.31 3.04
N TYR A 344 -35.59 38.29 2.63
CA TYR A 344 -34.69 37.17 2.82
C TYR A 344 -33.32 37.70 3.25
N THR A 345 -32.55 36.99 4.06
CA THR A 345 -31.19 37.44 4.45
C THR A 345 -30.13 36.48 3.94
N TYR A 346 -29.20 36.97 3.13
CA TYR A 346 -28.00 36.23 2.79
C TYR A 346 -26.99 36.33 3.93
N LEU A 347 -26.64 35.18 4.50
CA LEU A 347 -25.59 35.02 5.50
C LEU A 347 -24.25 34.78 4.80
N ALA A 348 -23.15 35.21 5.42
CA ALA A 348 -21.82 34.84 4.95
C ALA A 348 -21.67 33.31 4.97
N ASP A 349 -21.08 32.72 3.92
CA ASP A 349 -20.92 31.26 3.86
C ASP A 349 -20.15 30.76 5.09
N GLY A 350 -20.65 29.71 5.72
CA GLY A 350 -20.06 29.12 6.92
C GLY A 350 -20.41 29.80 8.25
N SER A 351 -21.10 30.95 8.25
CA SER A 351 -21.44 31.64 9.51
C SER A 351 -22.44 30.90 10.40
N ASP A 352 -23.24 30.01 9.81
CA ASP A 352 -24.19 29.11 10.47
C ASP A 352 -23.71 27.64 10.44
N ALA A 353 -22.48 27.38 9.99
CA ALA A 353 -21.96 26.02 9.89
C ALA A 353 -21.84 25.38 11.26
N VAL A 354 -22.44 24.21 11.42
CA VAL A 354 -22.36 23.40 12.64
C VAL A 354 -21.79 22.05 12.27
N ILE A 355 -20.61 21.73 12.80
CA ILE A 355 -19.95 20.45 12.58
C ILE A 355 -20.34 19.51 13.72
N THR A 356 -20.93 18.37 13.38
CA THR A 356 -21.42 17.39 14.35
C THR A 356 -20.47 16.21 14.56
N ASP A 357 -19.75 15.78 13.52
CA ASP A 357 -18.86 14.62 13.61
C ASP A 357 -17.77 14.65 12.53
N LEU A 358 -16.66 13.94 12.79
CA LEU A 358 -15.54 13.71 11.89
C LEU A 358 -15.11 12.24 11.99
N THR A 359 -15.23 11.48 10.90
CA THR A 359 -14.93 10.03 10.90
C THR A 359 -14.12 9.58 9.68
N PRO A 360 -13.07 8.77 9.85
CA PRO A 360 -12.44 8.40 11.12
C PRO A 360 -11.70 9.58 11.77
N THR A 361 -11.46 9.53 13.07
CA THR A 361 -10.75 10.58 13.85
C THR A 361 -9.22 10.40 13.87
N THR A 362 -8.69 9.35 13.23
CA THR A 362 -7.27 9.02 13.22
C THR A 362 -6.83 8.47 11.88
N GLY A 363 -5.55 8.64 11.54
CA GLY A 363 -4.92 8.04 10.35
C GLY A 363 -3.39 8.13 10.37
N PRO A 364 -2.68 7.60 9.37
CA PRO A 364 -1.22 7.59 9.34
C PRO A 364 -0.65 8.96 8.97
N THR A 365 0.59 9.26 9.41
CA THR A 365 1.31 10.51 9.08
C THR A 365 1.52 10.75 7.59
N SER A 366 1.46 9.70 6.77
CA SER A 366 1.52 9.81 5.31
C SER A 366 0.25 10.36 4.66
N GLY A 367 -0.82 10.57 5.43
CA GLY A 367 -2.12 11.00 4.91
C GLY A 367 -2.85 9.89 4.17
N GLY A 368 -3.69 10.25 3.20
CA GLY A 368 -4.44 9.29 2.38
C GLY A 368 -5.70 8.71 3.05
N THR A 369 -5.99 9.09 4.29
CA THR A 369 -7.24 8.70 4.97
C THR A 369 -8.39 9.54 4.43
N THR A 370 -9.42 8.91 3.87
CA THR A 370 -10.69 9.56 3.54
C THR A 370 -11.48 9.81 4.81
N VAL A 371 -11.66 11.08 5.14
CA VAL A 371 -12.43 11.57 6.29
C VAL A 371 -13.77 12.10 5.81
N THR A 372 -14.83 11.76 6.53
CA THR A 372 -16.18 12.30 6.37
C THR A 372 -16.47 13.26 7.52
N ILE A 373 -16.77 14.51 7.19
CA ILE A 373 -17.21 15.54 8.13
C ILE A 373 -18.71 15.73 7.93
N THR A 374 -19.48 15.64 9.01
CA THR A 374 -20.95 15.78 8.96
C THR A 374 -21.40 16.99 9.76
N GLY A 375 -22.52 17.59 9.35
CA GLY A 375 -23.05 18.78 9.97
C GLY A 375 -24.16 19.45 9.16
N THR A 376 -24.30 20.76 9.32
CA THR A 376 -25.20 21.64 8.57
C THR A 376 -24.49 22.92 8.17
N GLY A 377 -25.00 23.64 7.17
CA GLY A 377 -24.45 24.94 6.75
C GLY A 377 -23.14 24.84 5.97
N PHE A 378 -22.85 23.70 5.32
CA PHE A 378 -21.60 23.51 4.57
C PHE A 378 -21.61 24.08 3.15
N THR A 379 -22.74 24.62 2.70
CA THR A 379 -22.85 25.27 1.39
C THR A 379 -21.84 26.42 1.28
N GLY A 380 -21.11 26.48 0.16
CA GLY A 380 -20.04 27.45 -0.05
C GLY A 380 -18.67 27.05 0.53
N ALA A 381 -18.55 25.92 1.23
CA ALA A 381 -17.25 25.39 1.65
C ALA A 381 -16.38 25.09 0.41
N THR A 382 -15.13 25.54 0.45
CA THR A 382 -14.15 25.41 -0.65
C THR A 382 -13.09 24.35 -0.39
N GLY A 383 -12.95 23.88 0.85
CA GLY A 383 -11.94 22.90 1.21
C GLY A 383 -11.94 22.57 2.70
N VAL A 384 -11.01 21.71 3.09
CA VAL A 384 -10.71 21.37 4.48
C VAL A 384 -9.20 21.37 4.64
N THR A 385 -8.68 21.97 5.70
CA THR A 385 -7.27 21.95 6.06
C THR A 385 -7.03 21.10 7.32
N PHE A 386 -5.84 20.52 7.41
CA PHE A 386 -5.33 19.78 8.56
C PHE A 386 -4.02 20.45 9.00
N ASP A 387 -4.02 21.16 10.13
CA ASP A 387 -2.98 22.12 10.55
C ASP A 387 -2.57 23.09 9.43
N GLY A 388 -3.55 23.66 8.74
CA GLY A 388 -3.32 24.58 7.62
C GLY A 388 -2.86 23.92 6.31
N VAL A 389 -2.62 22.60 6.28
CA VAL A 389 -2.32 21.86 5.04
C VAL A 389 -3.62 21.44 4.35
N PRO A 390 -3.88 21.83 3.09
CA PRO A 390 -5.11 21.46 2.39
C PRO A 390 -5.23 19.95 2.16
N GLY A 391 -6.40 19.40 2.48
CA GLY A 391 -6.80 18.06 2.06
C GLY A 391 -7.10 17.99 0.56
N THR A 392 -7.12 16.77 0.03
CA THR A 392 -7.39 16.48 -1.39
C THR A 392 -8.72 15.76 -1.57
N ASN A 393 -9.20 15.61 -2.80
CA ASN A 393 -10.47 14.94 -3.12
C ASN A 393 -11.67 15.47 -2.30
N PHE A 394 -11.70 16.78 -2.09
CA PHE A 394 -12.81 17.45 -1.42
C PHE A 394 -14.09 17.30 -2.25
N THR A 395 -15.15 16.79 -1.61
CA THR A 395 -16.49 16.78 -2.19
C THR A 395 -17.53 17.14 -1.13
N LEU A 396 -18.41 18.07 -1.49
CA LEU A 396 -19.57 18.47 -0.69
C LEU A 396 -20.84 17.82 -1.27
N ASN A 397 -21.66 17.22 -0.41
CA ASN A 397 -22.94 16.68 -0.87
C ASN A 397 -23.93 17.81 -1.25
N PRO A 398 -24.87 17.58 -2.20
CA PRO A 398 -25.81 18.62 -2.63
C PRO A 398 -26.71 19.19 -1.52
N ALA A 399 -26.87 18.47 -0.41
CA ALA A 399 -27.67 18.91 0.73
C ALA A 399 -26.90 19.84 1.69
N GLY A 400 -25.58 20.01 1.54
CA GLY A 400 -24.79 20.88 2.43
C GLY A 400 -24.60 20.31 3.84
N THR A 401 -24.60 18.99 4.00
CA THR A 401 -24.59 18.30 5.30
C THR A 401 -23.43 17.31 5.49
N ALA A 402 -22.69 16.99 4.44
CA ALA A 402 -21.56 16.08 4.49
C ALA A 402 -20.47 16.48 3.50
N ILE A 403 -19.24 16.49 4.00
CA ILE A 403 -18.01 16.67 3.21
C ILE A 403 -17.19 15.39 3.32
N THR A 404 -16.64 14.93 2.20
CA THR A 404 -15.54 13.95 2.23
C THR A 404 -14.26 14.60 1.72
N VAL A 405 -13.16 14.34 2.40
CA VAL A 405 -11.84 14.87 2.08
C VAL A 405 -10.77 13.84 2.42
N VAL A 406 -9.69 13.78 1.65
CA VAL A 406 -8.53 12.93 1.89
C VAL A 406 -7.45 13.74 2.61
N THR A 407 -7.05 13.24 3.77
CA THR A 407 -6.00 13.85 4.62
C THR A 407 -4.67 13.99 3.89
N PRO A 408 -3.97 15.13 4.02
CA PRO A 408 -2.61 15.27 3.53
C PRO A 408 -1.61 14.61 4.48
N PRO A 409 -0.34 14.39 4.06
CA PRO A 409 0.74 14.04 4.97
C PRO A 409 0.96 15.14 6.02
N ASN A 410 1.14 14.75 7.28
CA ASN A 410 1.38 15.68 8.40
C ASN A 410 2.18 14.99 9.53
N THR A 411 2.74 15.77 10.45
CA THR A 411 3.47 15.27 11.62
C THR A 411 2.57 14.48 12.57
N ALA A 412 3.15 13.53 13.30
CA ALA A 412 2.41 12.74 14.29
C ALA A 412 1.87 13.61 15.43
N GLY A 413 0.62 13.36 15.83
CA GLY A 413 -0.08 14.12 16.88
C GLY A 413 -1.45 14.63 16.46
N PRO A 414 -2.13 15.38 17.34
CA PRO A 414 -3.39 16.02 17.03
C PRO A 414 -3.20 17.15 16.00
N ALA A 415 -4.05 17.15 14.97
CA ALA A 415 -4.13 18.19 13.95
C ALA A 415 -5.46 18.94 14.05
N VAL A 416 -5.39 20.27 14.03
CA VAL A 416 -6.55 21.15 13.91
C VAL A 416 -7.16 20.97 12.53
N VAL A 417 -8.46 20.72 12.48
CA VAL A 417 -9.18 20.54 11.23
C VAL A 417 -10.10 21.73 11.03
N GLU A 418 -10.00 22.39 9.89
CA GLU A 418 -10.77 23.59 9.57
C GLU A 418 -11.48 23.44 8.23
N LEU A 419 -12.80 23.65 8.21
CA LEU A 419 -13.56 23.86 7.00
C LEU A 419 -13.29 25.28 6.49
N VAL A 420 -12.87 25.38 5.23
CA VAL A 420 -12.52 26.67 4.62
C VAL A 420 -13.72 27.19 3.82
N PHE A 421 -14.13 28.41 4.11
CA PHE A 421 -15.11 29.19 3.36
C PHE A 421 -14.44 30.46 2.81
N PRO A 422 -15.01 31.11 1.78
CA PRO A 422 -14.43 32.34 1.22
C PRO A 422 -14.25 33.49 2.23
N ALA A 423 -15.08 33.53 3.28
CA ALA A 423 -15.11 34.60 4.28
C ALA A 423 -14.48 34.21 5.64
N GLY A 424 -14.03 32.97 5.82
CA GLY A 424 -13.51 32.49 7.10
C GLY A 424 -13.44 30.97 7.21
N GLU A 425 -13.19 30.48 8.42
CA GLU A 425 -12.99 29.06 8.69
C GLU A 425 -13.89 28.60 9.86
N THR A 426 -14.25 27.32 9.86
CA THR A 426 -14.98 26.68 10.96
C THR A 426 -14.21 25.46 11.45
N THR A 427 -13.86 25.46 12.74
CA THR A 427 -13.09 24.37 13.35
C THR A 427 -13.94 23.12 13.55
N ALA A 428 -13.46 21.99 13.04
CA ALA A 428 -14.02 20.66 13.22
C ALA A 428 -13.39 19.94 14.43
N PRO A 429 -13.91 18.77 14.85
CA PRO A 429 -13.21 17.90 15.78
C PRO A 429 -11.79 17.57 15.31
N THR A 430 -10.87 17.41 16.26
CA THR A 430 -9.46 17.13 15.99
C THR A 430 -9.28 15.78 15.30
N PHE A 431 -8.42 15.73 14.27
CA PHE A 431 -7.94 14.49 13.67
C PHE A 431 -6.55 14.17 14.22
N THR A 432 -6.26 12.92 14.59
CA THR A 432 -4.95 12.55 15.15
C THR A 432 -4.14 11.71 14.17
N TYR A 433 -2.98 12.22 13.79
CA TYR A 433 -2.00 11.50 12.99
C TYR A 433 -1.19 10.54 13.88
N ILE A 434 -1.22 9.26 13.53
CA ILE A 434 -0.53 8.18 14.25
C ILE A 434 0.80 7.90 13.58
N ALA A 435 1.89 7.98 14.35
CA ALA A 435 3.23 7.66 13.89
C ALA A 435 3.34 6.19 13.44
N PRO A 436 4.10 5.90 12.38
CA PRO A 436 4.35 4.53 11.97
C PRO A 436 5.26 3.81 12.97
N THR A 437 5.13 2.49 13.05
CA THR A 437 5.96 1.64 13.91
C THR A 437 6.48 0.44 13.14
N ILE A 438 7.67 -0.04 13.50
CA ILE A 438 8.23 -1.30 13.01
C ILE A 438 8.17 -2.31 14.16
N THR A 439 7.59 -3.48 13.89
CA THR A 439 7.47 -4.57 14.86
C THR A 439 8.44 -5.72 14.60
N SER A 440 8.82 -5.97 13.34
CA SER A 440 9.83 -6.97 13.01
C SER A 440 10.52 -6.74 11.67
N VAL A 441 11.73 -7.29 11.54
CA VAL A 441 12.57 -7.29 10.33
C VAL A 441 12.98 -8.75 10.09
N VAL A 442 12.58 -9.35 8.96
CA VAL A 442 12.81 -10.79 8.70
C VAL A 442 13.24 -11.05 7.24
N PRO A 443 14.38 -11.72 7.00
CA PRO A 443 15.39 -12.10 8.00
C PRO A 443 16.03 -10.85 8.65
N ASP A 444 16.44 -10.99 9.91
CA ASP A 444 17.13 -9.93 10.68
C ASP A 444 18.64 -9.93 10.44
N GLN A 445 19.17 -10.85 9.64
CA GLN A 445 20.58 -10.89 9.26
C GLN A 445 20.78 -11.26 7.79
N GLY A 446 21.94 -10.90 7.23
CA GLY A 446 22.35 -11.31 5.88
C GLY A 446 23.78 -10.90 5.56
N PRO A 447 24.33 -11.28 4.39
CA PRO A 447 25.71 -11.02 4.04
C PRO A 447 26.00 -9.52 3.89
N SER A 448 27.19 -9.10 4.31
CA SER A 448 27.75 -7.74 4.12
C SER A 448 27.80 -7.26 2.66
N THR A 449 27.69 -8.16 1.68
CA THR A 449 27.54 -7.81 0.26
C THR A 449 26.13 -7.32 -0.11
N GLY A 450 25.16 -7.38 0.82
CA GLY A 450 23.77 -7.05 0.56
C GLY A 450 23.03 -8.10 -0.27
N GLY A 451 21.90 -7.71 -0.84
CA GLY A 451 21.08 -8.55 -1.72
C GLY A 451 20.06 -9.42 -1.00
N THR A 452 19.87 -9.26 0.31
CA THR A 452 18.86 -10.01 1.07
C THR A 452 17.52 -9.32 0.96
N THR A 453 16.50 -10.02 0.47
CA THR A 453 15.11 -9.53 0.54
C THR A 453 14.62 -9.66 1.97
N VAL A 454 14.35 -8.53 2.60
CA VAL A 454 13.85 -8.41 3.97
C VAL A 454 12.38 -7.99 3.94
N THR A 455 11.57 -8.65 4.75
CA THR A 455 10.19 -8.29 5.06
C THR A 455 10.16 -7.52 6.37
N ILE A 456 9.65 -6.31 6.35
CA ILE A 456 9.48 -5.44 7.52
C ILE A 456 7.99 -5.40 7.83
N THR A 457 7.61 -5.70 9.08
CA THR A 457 6.21 -5.62 9.54
C THR A 457 6.05 -4.49 10.54
N GLY A 458 4.85 -3.92 10.62
CA GLY A 458 4.60 -2.75 11.44
C GLY A 458 3.19 -2.19 11.31
N THR A 459 3.01 -0.92 11.66
CA THR A 459 1.78 -0.16 11.45
C THR A 459 2.07 1.19 10.80
N GLY A 460 1.10 1.72 10.04
CA GLY A 460 1.23 3.03 9.40
C GLY A 460 2.27 3.09 8.27
N LEU A 461 2.66 1.94 7.69
CA LEU A 461 3.70 1.87 6.66
C LEU A 461 3.21 2.25 5.25
N THR A 462 1.92 2.60 5.09
CA THR A 462 1.38 3.13 3.85
C THR A 462 2.15 4.38 3.42
N GLY A 463 2.50 4.49 2.14
CA GLY A 463 3.21 5.66 1.60
C GLY A 463 4.70 5.70 1.94
N ALA A 464 5.29 4.60 2.42
CA ALA A 464 6.75 4.48 2.52
C ALA A 464 7.43 4.74 1.17
N THR A 465 8.44 5.60 1.19
CA THR A 465 9.18 6.05 0.00
C THR A 465 10.57 5.41 -0.13
N GLY A 466 11.07 4.84 0.98
CA GLY A 466 12.35 4.15 1.04
C GLY A 466 12.54 3.43 2.36
N VAL A 467 13.58 2.61 2.44
CA VAL A 467 14.07 2.02 3.70
C VAL A 467 15.59 2.11 3.70
N ASN A 468 16.16 2.61 4.79
CA ASN A 468 17.60 2.65 5.01
C ASN A 468 18.01 1.55 6.00
N PHE A 469 19.15 0.92 5.71
CA PHE A 469 19.87 0.03 6.61
C PHE A 469 21.13 0.77 7.07
N GLY A 470 21.10 1.33 8.28
CA GLY A 470 22.01 2.40 8.70
C GLY A 470 21.78 3.65 7.85
N ASP A 471 22.85 4.16 7.24
CA ASP A 471 22.78 5.34 6.35
C ASP A 471 22.57 4.98 4.87
N THR A 472 22.50 3.69 4.53
CA THR A 472 22.49 3.25 3.12
C THR A 472 21.06 2.83 2.70
N PRO A 473 20.53 3.38 1.60
CA PRO A 473 19.20 3.02 1.11
C PRO A 473 19.17 1.60 0.52
N GLY A 474 18.15 0.84 0.89
CA GLY A 474 17.78 -0.40 0.23
C GLY A 474 17.13 -0.18 -1.13
N THR A 475 16.93 -1.26 -1.87
CA THR A 475 16.36 -1.25 -3.22
C THR A 475 15.14 -2.14 -3.33
N ASN A 476 14.39 -2.02 -4.44
CA ASN A 476 13.21 -2.86 -4.72
C ASN A 476 12.16 -2.84 -3.59
N LEU A 477 11.84 -1.65 -3.09
CA LEU A 477 10.80 -1.44 -2.09
C LEU A 477 9.42 -1.80 -2.66
N VAL A 478 8.71 -2.69 -1.99
CA VAL A 478 7.30 -3.02 -2.27
C VAL A 478 6.51 -2.87 -0.98
N VAL A 479 5.53 -1.97 -0.97
CA VAL A 479 4.70 -1.67 0.20
C VAL A 479 3.37 -2.40 0.10
N ASP A 480 2.95 -3.07 1.17
CA ASP A 480 1.60 -3.66 1.22
C ASP A 480 0.54 -2.54 1.29
N PRO A 481 -0.54 -2.59 0.49
CA PRO A 481 -1.57 -1.56 0.49
C PRO A 481 -2.27 -1.33 1.84
N SER A 482 -2.27 -2.32 2.75
CA SER A 482 -2.82 -2.16 4.10
C SER A 482 -1.86 -1.46 5.07
N GLY A 483 -0.60 -1.25 4.68
CA GLY A 483 0.41 -0.57 5.49
C GLY A 483 0.90 -1.37 6.69
N THR A 484 0.68 -2.68 6.71
CA THR A 484 1.14 -3.57 7.80
C THR A 484 2.48 -4.22 7.52
N SER A 485 2.95 -4.20 6.26
CA SER A 485 4.23 -4.76 5.86
C SER A 485 4.79 -4.10 4.60
N LEU A 486 6.09 -4.28 4.39
CA LEU A 486 6.78 -3.97 3.15
C LEU A 486 7.95 -4.92 2.95
N THR A 487 8.42 -5.07 1.72
CA THR A 487 9.66 -5.78 1.42
C THR A 487 10.68 -4.84 0.79
N VAL A 488 11.95 -5.06 1.10
CA VAL A 488 13.08 -4.29 0.58
C VAL A 488 14.31 -5.18 0.46
N VAL A 489 15.16 -4.94 -0.53
CA VAL A 489 16.44 -5.63 -0.72
C VAL A 489 17.55 -4.84 -0.03
N THR A 490 18.29 -5.48 0.86
CA THR A 490 19.38 -4.86 1.62
C THR A 490 20.52 -4.41 0.70
N PRO A 491 21.10 -3.23 0.92
CA PRO A 491 22.31 -2.80 0.22
C PRO A 491 23.55 -3.52 0.78
N PRO A 492 24.73 -3.39 0.13
CA PRO A 492 26.00 -3.73 0.75
C PRO A 492 26.21 -2.90 2.02
N GLY A 493 26.77 -3.51 3.07
CA GLY A 493 26.97 -2.89 4.38
C GLY A 493 28.19 -3.43 5.10
N THR A 494 28.71 -2.67 6.06
CA THR A 494 29.80 -3.13 6.93
C THR A 494 29.29 -4.18 7.90
N PRO A 495 30.06 -5.25 8.19
CA PRO A 495 29.67 -6.25 9.19
C PRO A 495 29.36 -5.62 10.55
N GLY A 496 28.25 -6.04 11.16
CA GLY A 496 27.73 -5.47 12.41
C GLY A 496 26.23 -5.19 12.37
N THR A 497 25.67 -4.72 13.50
CA THR A 497 24.27 -4.30 13.59
C THR A 497 24.06 -2.91 12.98
N VAL A 498 22.90 -2.69 12.39
CA VAL A 498 22.45 -1.40 11.87
C VAL A 498 20.98 -1.18 12.19
N ASP A 499 20.61 0.09 12.34
CA ASP A 499 19.22 0.51 12.43
C ASP A 499 18.50 0.29 11.09
N VAL A 500 17.22 -0.05 11.14
CA VAL A 500 16.37 -0.09 9.95
C VAL A 500 15.38 1.07 10.05
N THR A 501 15.47 2.01 9.12
CA THR A 501 14.61 3.20 9.10
C THR A 501 13.75 3.21 7.84
N VAL A 502 12.43 3.15 8.01
CA VAL A 502 11.45 3.31 6.93
C VAL A 502 11.12 4.79 6.79
N LEU A 503 11.33 5.33 5.59
CA LEU A 503 11.09 6.74 5.27
C LEU A 503 9.64 6.94 4.84
N ILE A 504 8.86 7.65 5.64
CA ILE A 504 7.43 7.90 5.41
C ILE A 504 7.18 9.41 5.57
N PRO A 505 6.40 10.04 4.67
CA PRO A 505 6.02 11.45 4.82
C PRO A 505 5.40 11.72 6.20
N GLY A 506 5.78 12.84 6.81
CA GLY A 506 5.30 13.28 8.13
C GLY A 506 6.05 12.68 9.33
N ALA A 507 6.45 11.41 9.29
CA ALA A 507 7.27 10.78 10.33
C ALA A 507 7.94 9.49 9.85
N ASN A 508 9.21 9.28 10.17
CA ASN A 508 9.90 8.02 9.92
C ASN A 508 9.60 6.99 11.01
N ALA A 509 9.69 5.70 10.68
CA ALA A 509 9.75 4.62 11.67
C ALA A 509 11.16 4.05 11.71
N THR A 510 11.74 3.92 12.91
CA THR A 510 13.10 3.36 13.10
C THR A 510 13.05 2.18 14.06
N ALA A 511 13.68 1.07 13.66
CA ALA A 511 13.95 -0.09 14.49
C ALA A 511 15.47 -0.17 14.75
N PRO A 512 15.92 0.21 15.97
CA PRO A 512 17.34 0.27 16.28
C PRO A 512 17.98 -1.13 16.32
N ASP A 513 19.22 -1.26 15.83
CA ASP A 513 20.02 -2.50 15.79
C ASP A 513 19.30 -3.73 15.24
N SER A 514 18.27 -3.51 14.40
CA SER A 514 17.32 -4.56 13.99
C SER A 514 17.76 -5.40 12.80
N TYR A 515 18.87 -5.06 12.14
CA TYR A 515 19.47 -5.87 11.08
C TYR A 515 20.97 -6.06 11.27
N THR A 516 21.50 -7.26 11.05
CA THR A 516 22.94 -7.57 11.18
C THR A 516 23.55 -7.99 9.85
N TYR A 517 24.58 -7.26 9.41
CA TYR A 517 25.43 -7.71 8.31
C TYR A 517 26.46 -8.71 8.82
N LEU A 518 26.44 -9.91 8.24
CA LEU A 518 27.39 -10.98 8.48
C LEU A 518 28.61 -10.81 7.58
N ALA A 519 29.80 -10.90 8.18
CA ALA A 519 31.04 -11.01 7.42
C ALA A 519 31.05 -12.34 6.64
N ALA A 520 31.61 -12.33 5.44
CA ALA A 520 31.80 -13.56 4.68
C ALA A 520 32.90 -14.42 5.33
N PRO A 521 32.78 -15.77 5.34
CA PRO A 521 33.87 -16.64 5.72
C PRO A 521 35.11 -16.38 4.85
N PRO A 522 36.33 -16.57 5.39
CA PRO A 522 37.55 -16.46 4.61
C PRO A 522 37.64 -17.61 3.60
N THR A 523 38.48 -17.45 2.58
CA THR A 523 38.92 -18.58 1.73
C THR A 523 40.36 -18.93 2.05
N ALA A 524 40.67 -20.22 2.15
CA ALA A 524 42.03 -20.73 2.28
C ALA A 524 42.32 -21.64 1.07
N GLY A 525 43.35 -21.30 0.30
CA GLY A 525 43.65 -21.94 -0.98
C GLY A 525 44.80 -22.93 -0.94
N ALA A 526 45.91 -22.57 -0.29
CA ALA A 526 47.09 -23.44 -0.17
C ALA A 526 47.85 -23.17 1.12
N ILE A 527 48.55 -24.19 1.61
CA ILE A 527 49.51 -24.12 2.72
C ILE A 527 50.88 -24.57 2.21
N SER A 528 51.94 -23.86 2.58
CA SER A 528 53.32 -24.21 2.19
C SER A 528 54.33 -23.83 3.28
N PRO A 529 55.19 -24.75 3.72
CA PRO A 529 55.16 -26.19 3.41
C PRO A 529 53.85 -26.87 3.85
N ASP A 530 53.44 -27.93 3.15
CA ASP A 530 52.24 -28.74 3.47
C ASP A 530 52.57 -29.97 4.34
N GLU A 531 53.82 -30.07 4.78
CA GLU A 531 54.31 -31.08 5.72
C GLU A 531 55.43 -30.53 6.62
N GLY A 532 55.69 -31.20 7.74
CA GLY A 532 56.78 -30.83 8.65
C GLY A 532 56.80 -31.66 9.95
N PRO A 533 57.71 -31.36 10.87
CA PRO A 533 58.02 -32.24 12.01
C PRO A 533 56.86 -32.33 13.03
N GLN A 534 56.62 -33.52 13.59
CA GLN A 534 55.66 -33.77 14.68
C GLN A 534 55.92 -32.91 15.92
N SER A 535 57.17 -32.48 16.15
CA SER A 535 57.52 -31.53 17.22
C SER A 535 57.00 -30.11 17.00
N GLY A 536 56.45 -29.79 15.82
CA GLY A 536 55.98 -28.45 15.45
C GLY A 536 57.13 -27.46 15.20
N GLY A 537 56.83 -26.17 15.23
CA GLY A 537 57.80 -25.09 15.06
C GLY A 537 58.09 -24.69 13.61
N GLN A 538 57.49 -25.38 12.63
CA GLN A 538 57.60 -25.03 11.22
C GLN A 538 56.79 -23.76 10.94
N THR A 539 57.42 -22.76 10.32
CA THR A 539 56.67 -21.60 9.79
C THR A 539 56.05 -22.01 8.46
N VAL A 540 54.72 -21.96 8.38
CA VAL A 540 53.95 -22.18 7.15
C VAL A 540 53.37 -20.86 6.65
N THR A 541 53.18 -20.77 5.34
CA THR A 541 52.45 -19.71 4.67
C THR A 541 51.13 -20.26 4.14
N ILE A 542 50.01 -19.62 4.48
CA ILE A 542 48.69 -19.94 3.95
C ILE A 542 48.23 -18.81 3.02
N THR A 543 47.86 -19.14 1.78
CA THR A 543 47.30 -18.18 0.81
C THR A 543 45.78 -18.32 0.75
N GLY A 544 45.09 -17.22 0.47
CA GLY A 544 43.62 -17.17 0.52
C GLY A 544 43.06 -15.77 0.29
N THR A 545 41.86 -15.52 0.78
CA THR A 545 41.24 -14.19 0.82
C THR A 545 40.39 -14.02 2.08
N GLY A 546 40.19 -12.78 2.51
CA GLY A 546 39.33 -12.48 3.66
C GLY A 546 40.01 -12.73 5.02
N PHE A 547 41.34 -12.85 5.07
CA PHE A 547 42.06 -12.89 6.34
C PHE A 547 42.08 -11.50 6.98
N VAL A 548 41.82 -11.43 8.28
CA VAL A 548 41.72 -10.20 9.07
C VAL A 548 42.93 -10.09 10.01
N PRO A 549 43.82 -9.10 9.84
CA PRO A 549 44.94 -8.88 10.76
C PRO A 549 44.46 -8.69 12.21
N GLY A 550 45.00 -9.48 13.14
CA GLY A 550 44.63 -9.45 14.56
C GLY A 550 43.46 -10.37 14.94
N ASP A 551 42.54 -10.67 14.01
CA ASP A 551 41.33 -11.46 14.27
C ASP A 551 41.28 -12.79 13.51
N THR A 552 42.39 -13.21 12.89
CA THR A 552 42.51 -14.51 12.22
C THR A 552 43.19 -15.53 13.12
N THR A 553 42.61 -16.71 13.27
CA THR A 553 43.19 -17.85 13.98
C THR A 553 43.42 -19.02 13.01
N VAL A 554 44.43 -19.84 13.31
CA VAL A 554 44.75 -21.06 12.55
C VAL A 554 44.89 -22.21 13.53
N THR A 555 44.24 -23.33 13.26
CA THR A 555 44.37 -24.55 14.08
C THR A 555 44.78 -25.74 13.24
N PHE A 556 45.63 -26.60 13.79
CA PHE A 556 46.03 -27.91 13.24
C PHE A 556 45.40 -29.00 14.12
N ASP A 557 44.46 -29.76 13.59
CA ASP A 557 43.62 -30.71 14.34
C ASP A 557 43.02 -30.11 15.62
N GLY A 558 42.55 -28.86 15.52
CA GLY A 558 41.98 -28.10 16.63
C GLY A 558 43.01 -27.50 17.60
N THR A 559 44.30 -27.82 17.47
CA THR A 559 45.37 -27.20 18.28
C THR A 559 45.77 -25.85 17.67
N PRO A 560 45.73 -24.74 18.42
CA PRO A 560 46.09 -23.42 17.89
C PRO A 560 47.55 -23.33 17.44
N ALA A 561 47.77 -22.78 16.25
CA ALA A 561 49.07 -22.36 15.80
C ALA A 561 49.55 -21.12 16.58
N THR A 562 50.85 -20.86 16.57
CA THR A 562 51.44 -19.65 17.18
C THR A 562 51.94 -18.69 16.10
N ASN A 563 52.23 -17.44 16.49
CA ASN A 563 52.78 -16.41 15.60
C ASN A 563 51.99 -16.25 14.28
N VAL A 564 50.66 -16.21 14.37
CA VAL A 564 49.77 -15.98 13.23
C VAL A 564 49.89 -14.51 12.83
N VAL A 565 50.42 -14.26 11.63
CA VAL A 565 50.64 -12.91 11.10
C VAL A 565 50.01 -12.83 9.71
N VAL A 566 49.00 -11.98 9.55
CA VAL A 566 48.32 -11.75 8.26
C VAL A 566 49.06 -10.69 7.47
N ALA A 567 49.32 -10.96 6.19
CA ALA A 567 49.96 -10.01 5.29
C ALA A 567 49.02 -8.84 4.94
N PRO A 568 49.58 -7.64 4.64
CA PRO A 568 48.78 -6.52 4.14
C PRO A 568 47.93 -6.94 2.94
N GLY A 569 46.63 -6.62 2.97
CA GLY A 569 45.67 -7.02 1.94
C GLY A 569 44.92 -8.32 2.21
N GLY A 570 45.25 -9.07 3.28
CA GLY A 570 44.43 -10.20 3.75
C GLY A 570 44.37 -11.41 2.80
N THR A 571 45.37 -11.55 1.91
CA THR A 571 45.44 -12.63 0.92
C THR A 571 46.48 -13.71 1.25
N SER A 572 47.26 -13.50 2.30
CA SER A 572 48.13 -14.53 2.87
C SER A 572 48.36 -14.30 4.36
N LEU A 573 48.77 -15.35 5.06
CA LEU A 573 49.22 -15.29 6.44
C LEU A 573 50.36 -16.28 6.67
N THR A 574 51.19 -16.01 7.68
CA THR A 574 52.15 -16.99 8.21
C THR A 574 51.69 -17.50 9.56
N ALA A 575 51.94 -18.76 9.87
CA ALA A 575 51.68 -19.36 11.17
C ALA A 575 52.78 -20.36 11.53
N VAL A 576 53.05 -20.56 12.81
CA VAL A 576 54.00 -21.56 13.31
C VAL A 576 53.23 -22.77 13.82
N THR A 577 53.51 -23.94 13.24
CA THR A 577 52.81 -25.19 13.52
C THR A 577 52.97 -25.60 14.99
N PRO A 578 51.90 -26.04 15.67
CA PRO A 578 52.03 -26.65 16.99
C PRO A 578 52.62 -28.07 16.88
N PRO A 579 53.02 -28.69 18.00
CA PRO A 579 53.28 -30.14 18.03
C PRO A 579 52.02 -30.94 17.67
N GLY A 580 52.18 -32.03 16.93
CA GLY A 580 51.09 -32.87 16.43
C GLY A 580 51.46 -34.35 16.32
N ALA A 581 50.46 -35.22 16.16
CA ALA A 581 50.71 -36.65 15.93
C ALA A 581 51.13 -36.91 14.49
N VAL A 582 52.03 -37.87 14.26
CA VAL A 582 52.46 -38.27 12.91
C VAL A 582 51.27 -38.69 12.05
N GLY A 583 51.18 -38.14 10.84
CA GLY A 583 50.09 -38.38 9.89
C GLY A 583 49.39 -37.09 9.44
N PRO A 584 48.26 -37.22 8.73
CA PRO A 584 47.50 -36.08 8.23
C PRO A 584 46.85 -35.30 9.38
N ALA A 585 46.92 -33.98 9.29
CA ALA A 585 46.29 -33.01 10.17
C ALA A 585 45.42 -32.03 9.37
N THR A 586 44.25 -31.72 9.91
CA THR A 586 43.29 -30.78 9.34
C THR A 586 43.65 -29.36 9.75
N VAL A 587 43.85 -28.47 8.79
CA VAL A 587 44.15 -27.06 9.04
C VAL A 587 42.92 -26.22 8.79
N VAL A 588 42.46 -25.49 9.81
CA VAL A 588 41.30 -24.59 9.70
C VAL A 588 41.75 -23.17 9.97
N VAL A 589 41.36 -22.26 9.08
CA VAL A 589 41.54 -20.82 9.25
C VAL A 589 40.19 -20.20 9.59
N THR A 590 40.13 -19.46 10.70
CA THR A 590 38.90 -18.84 11.21
C THR A 590 39.10 -17.34 11.35
N THR A 591 38.07 -16.58 10.97
CA THR A 591 37.95 -15.12 11.15
C THR A 591 36.59 -14.82 11.79
N PRO A 592 36.27 -13.55 12.14
CA PRO A 592 34.93 -13.20 12.61
C PRO A 592 33.81 -13.53 11.60
N GLY A 593 34.13 -13.66 10.32
CA GLY A 593 33.18 -14.10 9.27
C GLY A 593 32.93 -15.60 9.21
N GLY A 594 33.63 -16.40 10.03
CA GLY A 594 33.52 -17.86 10.06
C GLY A 594 34.83 -18.55 9.66
N SER A 595 34.72 -19.84 9.33
CA SER A 595 35.87 -20.69 8.98
C SER A 595 35.94 -20.99 7.49
N ALA A 596 37.15 -20.98 6.94
CA ALA A 596 37.42 -21.49 5.61
C ALA A 596 37.22 -23.03 5.55
N PRO A 597 36.98 -23.60 4.36
CA PRO A 597 37.16 -25.02 4.14
C PRO A 597 38.56 -25.48 4.60
N PRO A 598 38.69 -26.68 5.18
CA PRO A 598 39.95 -27.15 5.73
C PRO A 598 41.01 -27.39 4.64
N LEU A 599 42.26 -27.08 4.97
CA LEU A 599 43.45 -27.50 4.23
C LEU A 599 44.04 -28.78 4.86
N ASN A 600 44.86 -29.48 4.09
CA ASN A 600 45.59 -30.66 4.58
C ASN A 600 47.03 -30.27 4.92
N TYR A 601 47.54 -30.81 6.03
CA TYR A 601 48.95 -30.74 6.40
C TYR A 601 49.39 -32.13 6.89
N THR A 602 50.65 -32.52 6.71
CA THR A 602 51.15 -33.81 7.21
C THR A 602 52.25 -33.62 8.24
N TYR A 603 52.05 -34.13 9.45
CA TYR A 603 53.12 -34.24 10.43
C TYR A 603 53.97 -35.48 10.11
N LEU A 604 55.26 -35.24 9.88
CA LEU A 604 56.27 -36.26 9.67
C LEU A 604 56.94 -36.59 11.01
N ALA A 605 57.43 -37.84 11.14
CA ALA A 605 58.23 -38.21 12.31
C ALA A 605 59.52 -37.35 12.36
N ASP A 606 59.91 -36.90 13.56
CA ASP A 606 61.11 -36.07 13.71
C ASP A 606 62.34 -36.81 13.17
N GLY A 607 63.16 -36.10 12.38
CA GLY A 607 64.36 -36.63 11.76
C GLY A 607 64.15 -37.39 10.45
N SER A 608 62.91 -37.58 9.99
CA SER A 608 62.63 -38.29 8.72
C SER A 608 63.16 -37.57 7.47
N ASP A 609 63.30 -36.25 7.53
CA ASP A 609 63.89 -35.38 6.51
C ASP A 609 65.28 -34.85 6.91
N ALA A 610 65.86 -35.37 8.00
CA ALA A 610 67.15 -34.89 8.49
C ALA A 610 68.26 -35.21 7.48
N VAL A 611 68.92 -34.17 7.01
CA VAL A 611 70.09 -34.28 6.12
C VAL A 611 71.28 -33.67 6.83
N ILE A 612 72.28 -34.50 7.13
CA ILE A 612 73.54 -34.05 7.74
C ILE A 612 74.51 -33.69 6.62
N THR A 613 74.99 -32.45 6.61
CA THR A 613 75.89 -31.93 5.57
C THR A 613 77.35 -31.96 5.98
N ASP A 614 77.67 -31.75 7.26
CA ASP A 614 79.06 -31.71 7.73
C ASP A 614 79.18 -32.05 9.23
N LEU A 615 80.37 -32.51 9.61
CA LEU A 615 80.78 -32.77 10.99
C LEU A 615 82.20 -32.24 11.21
N THR A 616 82.38 -31.24 12.07
CA THR A 616 83.69 -30.62 12.31
C THR A 616 83.99 -30.38 13.79
N PRO A 617 85.21 -30.71 14.28
CA PRO A 617 86.27 -31.47 13.60
C PRO A 617 85.90 -32.96 13.45
N THR A 618 86.51 -33.66 12.49
CA THR A 618 86.29 -35.10 12.23
C THR A 618 87.19 -36.03 13.03
N THR A 619 88.06 -35.49 13.90
CA THR A 619 88.99 -36.28 14.72
C THR A 619 89.16 -35.68 16.12
N GLY A 620 89.56 -36.51 17.09
CA GLY A 620 89.87 -36.09 18.46
C GLY A 620 90.50 -37.21 19.30
N PRO A 621 90.95 -36.93 20.54
CA PRO A 621 91.64 -37.91 21.37
C PRO A 621 90.69 -38.98 21.92
N THR A 622 91.21 -40.19 22.16
CA THR A 622 90.48 -41.31 22.82
C THR A 622 89.92 -40.97 24.21
N SER A 623 90.43 -39.91 24.86
CA SER A 623 89.89 -39.39 26.12
C SER A 623 88.56 -38.64 25.98
N GLY A 624 88.08 -38.39 24.76
CA GLY A 624 86.92 -37.52 24.52
C GLY A 624 87.22 -36.04 24.77
N GLY A 625 86.17 -35.23 24.90
CA GLY A 625 86.25 -33.80 25.21
C GLY A 625 86.36 -32.88 23.99
N THR A 626 86.25 -33.41 22.77
CA THR A 626 86.24 -32.60 21.54
C THR A 626 84.85 -32.04 21.33
N THR A 627 84.71 -30.72 21.22
CA THR A 627 83.44 -30.11 20.79
C THR A 627 83.32 -30.25 19.28
N VAL A 628 82.28 -30.95 18.84
CA VAL A 628 81.96 -31.21 17.45
C VAL A 628 80.71 -30.42 17.07
N THR A 629 80.75 -29.78 15.91
CA THR A 629 79.61 -29.12 15.27
C THR A 629 79.12 -29.99 14.13
N ILE A 630 77.83 -30.34 14.15
CA ILE A 630 77.13 -31.05 13.10
C ILE A 630 76.20 -30.06 12.42
N THR A 631 76.33 -29.89 11.11
CA THR A 631 75.46 -28.99 10.33
C THR A 631 74.60 -29.78 9.36
N GLY A 632 73.44 -29.24 9.02
CA GLY A 632 72.47 -29.89 8.15
C GLY A 632 71.10 -29.21 8.14
N THR A 633 70.07 -29.97 7.82
CA THR A 633 68.65 -29.58 7.86
C THR A 633 67.83 -30.66 8.56
N GLY A 634 66.62 -30.31 9.02
CA GLY A 634 65.69 -31.28 9.63
C GLY A 634 66.09 -31.75 11.04
N PHE A 635 66.88 -30.97 11.78
CA PHE A 635 67.33 -31.36 13.14
C PHE A 635 66.30 -31.06 14.24
N THR A 636 65.16 -30.47 13.90
CA THR A 636 64.07 -30.23 14.85
C THR A 636 63.62 -31.56 15.48
N GLY A 637 63.45 -31.56 16.81
CA GLY A 637 63.12 -32.77 17.57
C GLY A 637 64.32 -33.67 17.89
N ALA A 638 65.55 -33.34 17.47
CA ALA A 638 66.73 -34.07 17.91
C ALA A 638 66.94 -33.97 19.43
N THR A 639 67.30 -35.10 20.04
CA THR A 639 67.44 -35.27 21.50
C THR A 639 68.87 -35.47 21.97
N GLY A 640 69.79 -35.82 21.05
CA GLY A 640 71.18 -36.06 21.38
C GLY A 640 71.99 -36.55 20.18
N VAL A 641 73.29 -36.78 20.39
CA VAL A 641 74.20 -37.39 19.42
C VAL A 641 74.99 -38.48 20.12
N THR A 642 75.15 -39.64 19.50
CA THR A 642 75.97 -40.76 20.00
C THR A 642 77.23 -40.96 19.16
N PHE A 643 78.29 -41.44 19.80
CA PHE A 643 79.54 -41.89 19.17
C PHE A 643 79.76 -43.36 19.54
N ASP A 644 79.64 -44.27 18.58
CA ASP A 644 79.55 -45.74 18.81
C ASP A 644 78.54 -46.13 19.89
N GLY A 645 77.37 -45.47 19.88
CA GLY A 645 76.31 -45.70 20.86
C GLY A 645 76.53 -45.02 22.23
N VAL A 646 77.68 -44.40 22.47
CA VAL A 646 77.93 -43.63 23.70
C VAL A 646 77.41 -42.19 23.54
N PRO A 647 76.52 -41.69 24.43
CA PRO A 647 76.00 -40.33 24.32
C PRO A 647 77.10 -39.27 24.49
N GLY A 648 77.14 -38.31 23.57
CA GLY A 648 77.89 -37.08 23.76
C GLY A 648 77.28 -36.20 24.86
N THR A 649 78.07 -35.26 25.36
CA THR A 649 77.64 -34.32 26.41
C THR A 649 77.49 -32.92 25.85
N ASN A 650 76.83 -32.02 26.61
CA ASN A 650 76.65 -30.62 26.21
C ASN A 650 75.99 -30.44 24.83
N PHE A 651 74.98 -31.26 24.55
CA PHE A 651 74.17 -31.16 23.33
C PHE A 651 73.39 -29.85 23.30
N THR A 652 73.54 -29.09 22.22
CA THR A 652 72.71 -27.91 21.95
C THR A 652 72.30 -27.89 20.48
N LEU A 653 71.00 -27.72 20.24
CA LEU A 653 70.41 -27.51 18.93
C LEU A 653 70.13 -26.01 18.72
N ASN A 654 70.52 -25.46 17.58
CA ASN A 654 70.18 -24.07 17.26
C ASN A 654 68.67 -23.91 16.97
N PRO A 655 68.08 -22.72 17.21
CA PRO A 655 66.64 -22.51 16.97
C PRO A 655 66.19 -22.75 15.53
N ALA A 656 67.11 -22.66 14.56
CA ALA A 656 66.80 -22.90 13.15
C ALA A 656 66.77 -24.39 12.77
N GLY A 657 67.16 -25.31 13.65
CA GLY A 657 67.16 -26.75 13.34
C GLY A 657 68.22 -27.17 12.30
N THR A 658 69.32 -26.42 12.19
CA THR A 658 70.36 -26.60 11.16
C THR A 658 71.77 -26.86 11.70
N ALA A 659 71.98 -26.68 12.99
CA ALA A 659 73.28 -26.90 13.61
C ALA A 659 73.13 -27.45 15.03
N ILE A 660 73.94 -28.46 15.33
CA ILE A 660 74.07 -29.08 16.65
C ILE A 660 75.52 -28.96 17.09
N THR A 661 75.74 -28.61 18.35
CA THR A 661 77.05 -28.79 18.98
C THR A 661 76.97 -29.84 20.09
N VAL A 662 77.95 -30.72 20.14
CA VAL A 662 78.04 -31.81 21.12
C VAL A 662 79.51 -32.09 21.47
N VAL A 663 79.79 -32.49 22.70
CA VAL A 663 81.13 -32.86 23.16
C VAL A 663 81.30 -34.38 23.12
N THR A 664 82.36 -34.85 22.46
CA THR A 664 82.65 -36.29 22.29
C THR A 664 82.91 -36.98 23.63
N PRO A 665 82.36 -38.18 23.85
CA PRO A 665 82.70 -39.00 25.01
C PRO A 665 84.09 -39.66 24.85
N PRO A 666 84.69 -40.22 25.91
CA PRO A 666 85.83 -41.11 25.79
C PRO A 666 85.47 -42.37 24.99
N ASN A 667 86.34 -42.80 24.07
CA ASN A 667 86.12 -43.98 23.22
C ASN A 667 87.44 -44.65 22.79
N THR A 668 87.37 -45.85 22.23
CA THR A 668 88.53 -46.59 21.70
C THR A 668 89.12 -45.91 20.46
N ALA A 669 90.40 -46.15 20.16
CA ALA A 669 91.03 -45.60 18.96
C ALA A 669 90.44 -46.25 17.70
N GLY A 670 90.14 -45.43 16.69
CA GLY A 670 89.54 -45.86 15.43
C GLY A 670 88.35 -45.00 14.99
N PRO A 671 87.72 -45.35 13.85
CA PRO A 671 86.51 -44.69 13.37
C PRO A 671 85.33 -44.99 14.29
N ALA A 672 84.59 -43.96 14.69
CA ALA A 672 83.36 -44.06 15.45
C ALA A 672 82.16 -43.66 14.58
N VAL A 673 81.11 -44.49 14.64
CA VAL A 673 79.80 -44.21 14.02
C VAL A 673 79.14 -43.10 14.83
N VAL A 674 78.81 -42.01 14.16
CA VAL A 674 78.13 -40.86 14.76
C VAL A 674 76.67 -40.89 14.35
N GLU A 675 75.75 -40.84 15.31
CA GLU A 675 74.31 -40.88 15.04
C GLU A 675 73.61 -39.73 15.76
N LEU A 676 72.81 -38.98 15.00
CA LEU A 676 71.87 -38.03 15.54
C LEU A 676 70.63 -38.77 16.03
N VAL A 677 70.23 -38.55 17.28
CA VAL A 677 69.14 -39.29 17.93
C VAL A 677 67.86 -38.48 17.95
N PHE A 678 66.81 -39.02 17.37
CA PHE A 678 65.45 -38.52 17.42
C PHE A 678 64.56 -39.49 18.24
N PRO A 679 63.40 -39.05 18.76
CA PRO A 679 62.49 -39.92 19.49
C PRO A 679 62.03 -41.15 18.68
N ALA A 680 61.94 -41.03 17.35
CA ALA A 680 61.43 -42.06 16.45
C ALA A 680 62.52 -42.82 15.67
N GLY A 681 63.80 -42.46 15.82
CA GLY A 681 64.88 -43.06 15.01
C GLY A 681 66.21 -42.33 15.13
N GLN A 682 67.14 -42.70 14.26
CA GLN A 682 68.49 -42.13 14.22
C GLN A 682 68.89 -41.79 12.78
N THR A 683 69.70 -40.75 12.62
CA THR A 683 70.30 -40.36 11.34
C THR A 683 71.81 -40.41 11.45
N THR A 684 72.46 -41.21 10.60
CA THR A 684 73.91 -41.38 10.62
C THR A 684 74.62 -40.14 10.06
N ALA A 685 75.58 -39.61 10.81
CA ALA A 685 76.45 -38.51 10.42
C ALA A 685 77.77 -39.02 9.81
N PRO A 686 78.61 -38.15 9.23
CA PRO A 686 79.98 -38.51 8.86
C PRO A 686 80.76 -39.10 10.05
N THR A 687 81.68 -40.03 9.76
CA THR A 687 82.49 -40.72 10.78
C THR A 687 83.41 -39.75 11.54
N PHE A 688 83.50 -39.91 12.86
CA PHE A 688 84.49 -39.24 13.69
C PHE A 688 85.61 -40.23 14.05
N THR A 689 86.88 -39.89 13.85
CA THR A 689 88.00 -40.80 14.17
C THR A 689 88.65 -40.43 15.49
N TYR A 690 88.62 -41.35 16.46
CA TYR A 690 89.38 -41.23 17.69
C TYR A 690 90.83 -41.62 17.46
N ILE A 691 91.75 -40.69 17.72
CA ILE A 691 93.19 -40.86 17.55
C ILE A 691 93.82 -41.05 18.93
N ALA A 692 94.63 -42.10 19.08
CA ALA A 692 95.45 -42.27 20.28
C ALA A 692 96.55 -41.18 20.30
N ALA A 693 96.74 -40.52 21.45
CA ALA A 693 97.79 -39.52 21.58
C ALA A 693 99.19 -40.15 21.47
N PRO A 694 100.18 -39.44 20.89
CA PRO A 694 101.57 -39.90 20.89
C PRO A 694 102.10 -40.10 22.32
N PRO A 695 103.01 -41.05 22.54
CA PRO A 695 103.65 -41.24 23.83
C PRO A 695 104.56 -40.05 24.15
N THR A 696 104.70 -39.71 25.42
CA THR A 696 105.66 -38.69 25.88
C THR A 696 106.81 -39.36 26.62
N VAL A 697 108.02 -38.89 26.37
CA VAL A 697 109.23 -39.31 27.09
C VAL A 697 109.68 -38.16 27.98
N GLY A 698 109.80 -38.42 29.28
CA GLY A 698 110.17 -37.42 30.28
C GLY A 698 111.57 -37.62 30.89
N THR A 699 112.07 -38.86 30.99
CA THR A 699 113.36 -39.17 31.62
C THR A 699 114.04 -40.39 30.97
N ILE A 700 115.38 -40.42 30.98
CA ILE A 700 116.21 -41.56 30.55
C ILE A 700 117.31 -41.81 31.59
N ASN A 701 117.44 -43.04 32.09
CA ASN A 701 118.44 -43.41 33.09
C ASN A 701 118.95 -44.86 32.92
N PRO A 702 120.28 -45.10 32.82
CA PRO A 702 121.33 -44.10 32.65
C PRO A 702 121.24 -43.43 31.27
N GLY A 703 121.64 -42.17 31.17
CA GLY A 703 121.67 -41.42 29.90
C GLY A 703 122.85 -41.75 28.97
N GLN A 704 123.73 -42.68 29.36
CA GLN A 704 124.94 -43.06 28.61
C GLN A 704 125.27 -44.56 28.76
N GLY A 705 126.05 -45.13 27.83
CA GLY A 705 126.47 -46.55 27.82
C GLY A 705 127.70 -46.82 26.95
N PRO A 706 128.32 -48.02 27.02
CA PRO A 706 129.51 -48.36 26.26
C PRO A 706 129.19 -48.64 24.79
N THR A 707 130.14 -48.38 23.87
CA THR A 707 129.99 -48.64 22.42
C THR A 707 129.67 -50.10 22.06
N THR A 708 129.99 -51.06 22.93
CA THR A 708 129.64 -52.48 22.76
C THR A 708 128.14 -52.79 22.99
N GLY A 709 127.35 -51.82 23.48
CA GLY A 709 125.96 -52.04 23.86
C GLY A 709 125.82 -52.82 25.18
N GLY A 710 124.60 -53.26 25.48
CA GLY A 710 124.24 -54.08 26.64
C GLY A 710 123.73 -53.33 27.88
N THR A 711 123.77 -51.98 27.90
CA THR A 711 123.22 -51.17 29.00
C THR A 711 121.70 -51.30 29.06
N THR A 712 121.18 -51.67 30.23
CA THR A 712 119.74 -51.58 30.50
C THR A 712 119.37 -50.12 30.79
N VAL A 713 118.54 -49.53 29.93
CA VAL A 713 118.06 -48.15 30.02
C VAL A 713 116.62 -48.15 30.47
N THR A 714 116.30 -47.34 31.48
CA THR A 714 114.93 -47.05 31.92
C THR A 714 114.49 -45.71 31.35
N VAL A 715 113.32 -45.68 30.71
CA VAL A 715 112.69 -44.47 30.19
C VAL A 715 111.42 -44.22 30.98
N GLY A 716 111.29 -43.05 31.61
CA GLY A 716 110.06 -42.60 32.27
C GLY A 716 109.29 -41.63 31.39
N GLY A 717 107.96 -41.71 31.35
CA GLY A 717 107.11 -40.95 30.45
C GLY A 717 105.62 -41.28 30.63
N SER A 718 104.82 -41.14 29.58
CA SER A 718 103.41 -41.53 29.57
C SER A 718 102.98 -41.99 28.17
N GLY A 719 101.92 -42.80 28.10
CA GLY A 719 101.41 -43.33 26.83
C GLY A 719 102.18 -44.53 26.30
N PHE A 720 103.03 -45.17 27.12
CA PHE A 720 103.68 -46.43 26.73
C PHE A 720 102.66 -47.58 26.81
N VAL A 721 102.63 -48.43 25.78
CA VAL A 721 101.69 -49.54 25.64
C VAL A 721 102.44 -50.88 25.77
N PRO A 722 102.21 -51.67 26.84
CA PRO A 722 102.83 -52.99 27.00
C PRO A 722 102.60 -53.90 25.77
N GLY A 723 103.68 -54.53 25.30
CA GLY A 723 103.66 -55.42 24.13
C GLY A 723 103.51 -54.73 22.77
N GLN A 724 103.35 -53.41 22.72
CA GLN A 724 103.21 -52.64 21.47
C GLN A 724 104.17 -51.43 21.39
N THR A 725 105.01 -51.23 22.40
CA THR A 725 105.97 -50.13 22.44
C THR A 725 107.31 -50.58 21.88
N THR A 726 107.81 -49.91 20.86
CA THR A 726 109.17 -50.10 20.34
C THR A 726 110.04 -48.90 20.72
N VAL A 727 111.36 -49.12 20.76
CA VAL A 727 112.34 -48.06 21.05
C VAL A 727 113.34 -47.99 19.92
N THR A 728 113.51 -46.84 19.29
CA THR A 728 114.56 -46.62 18.29
C THR A 728 115.73 -45.89 18.93
N ILE A 729 116.94 -46.45 18.82
CA ILE A 729 118.19 -45.88 19.32
C ILE A 729 119.35 -46.22 18.36
N CYS A 730 120.25 -45.27 18.08
CA CYS A 730 121.34 -45.45 17.11
C CYS A 730 120.86 -45.93 15.72
N GLY A 731 119.66 -45.51 15.30
CA GLY A 731 119.05 -45.95 14.05
C GLY A 731 118.61 -47.42 14.01
N GLN A 732 118.69 -48.13 15.13
CA GLN A 732 118.20 -49.50 15.31
C GLN A 732 116.89 -49.50 16.10
N THR A 733 115.95 -50.35 15.72
CA THR A 733 114.68 -50.51 16.42
C THR A 733 114.75 -51.72 17.34
N ILE A 734 114.54 -51.49 18.64
CA ILE A 734 114.31 -52.53 19.63
C ILE A 734 112.85 -52.97 19.52
N PRO A 735 112.59 -54.24 19.14
CA PRO A 735 111.24 -54.73 18.95
C PRO A 735 110.48 -54.81 20.30
N ALA A 736 109.15 -54.82 20.23
CA ALA A 736 108.31 -54.65 21.42
C ALA A 736 108.41 -55.81 22.43
N ASP A 737 108.85 -56.99 22.00
CA ASP A 737 109.14 -58.14 22.85
C ASP A 737 110.46 -58.00 23.65
N GLU A 738 111.35 -57.10 23.23
CA GLU A 738 112.59 -56.75 23.93
C GLU A 738 112.47 -55.47 24.79
N VAL A 739 111.32 -54.79 24.73
CA VAL A 739 111.00 -53.60 25.54
C VAL A 739 110.04 -53.99 26.67
N ASN A 740 110.50 -53.97 27.91
CA ASN A 740 109.66 -54.24 29.06
C ASN A 740 109.01 -52.95 29.59
N VAL A 741 107.72 -52.77 29.29
CA VAL A 741 106.92 -51.62 29.72
C VAL A 741 106.23 -51.94 31.05
N ALA A 742 106.30 -51.01 32.01
CA ALA A 742 105.57 -51.13 33.27
C ALA A 742 104.05 -51.14 33.02
N ALA A 743 103.32 -51.89 33.85
CA ALA A 743 101.88 -52.05 33.69
C ALA A 743 101.09 -50.73 33.79
N ASP A 744 101.67 -49.70 34.41
CA ASP A 744 101.09 -48.36 34.49
C ASP A 744 101.32 -47.48 33.24
N GLY A 745 102.06 -47.99 32.24
CA GLY A 745 102.37 -47.30 31.00
C GLY A 745 103.24 -46.05 31.16
N ARG A 746 103.89 -45.89 32.34
CA ARG A 746 104.69 -44.69 32.68
C ARG A 746 106.19 -44.91 32.69
N SER A 747 106.64 -46.16 32.62
CA SER A 747 108.06 -46.45 32.42
C SER A 747 108.25 -47.65 31.51
N LEU A 748 109.39 -47.69 30.83
CA LEU A 748 109.82 -48.86 30.06
C LEU A 748 111.32 -49.09 30.25
N THR A 749 111.76 -50.31 30.01
CA THR A 749 113.17 -50.69 30.04
C THR A 749 113.55 -51.45 28.78
N PHE A 750 114.73 -51.17 28.23
CA PHE A 750 115.28 -51.87 27.06
C PHE A 750 116.80 -52.00 27.20
N ARG A 751 117.43 -52.88 26.43
CA ARG A 751 118.90 -52.97 26.35
C ARG A 751 119.42 -52.26 25.11
N THR A 752 120.43 -51.42 25.29
CA THR A 752 121.04 -50.66 24.18
C THR A 752 121.81 -51.60 23.23
N PRO A 753 121.67 -51.48 21.90
CA PRO A 753 122.48 -52.23 20.94
C PRO A 753 123.91 -51.67 20.88
N ALA A 754 124.82 -52.37 20.19
CA ALA A 754 126.15 -51.84 19.90
C ALA A 754 126.07 -50.64 18.93
N CYS A 755 126.87 -49.60 19.16
CA CYS A 755 126.82 -48.35 18.39
C CYS A 755 128.19 -47.64 18.41
N ARG A 756 128.46 -46.79 17.40
CA ARG A 756 129.64 -45.93 17.39
C ARG A 756 129.59 -44.90 18.52
N ALA A 757 130.75 -44.50 19.05
CA ALA A 757 130.82 -43.45 20.07
C ALA A 757 130.22 -42.13 19.54
N GLY A 758 129.43 -41.47 20.39
CA GLY A 758 128.71 -40.23 20.05
C GLY A 758 127.33 -40.15 20.71
N ASP A 759 126.68 -39.00 20.55
CA ASP A 759 125.29 -38.81 20.97
C ASP A 759 124.35 -39.43 19.94
N THR A 760 123.30 -40.08 20.43
CA THR A 760 122.18 -40.59 19.64
C THR A 760 120.86 -40.21 20.32
N THR A 761 119.74 -40.53 19.69
CA THR A 761 118.40 -40.25 20.21
C THR A 761 117.66 -41.54 20.48
N VAL A 762 116.94 -41.56 21.59
CA VAL A 762 115.94 -42.56 21.96
C VAL A 762 114.57 -41.99 21.59
N VAL A 763 113.88 -42.68 20.69
CA VAL A 763 112.49 -42.37 20.31
C VAL A 763 111.63 -43.55 20.71
N VAL A 764 110.57 -43.30 21.47
CA VAL A 764 109.60 -44.32 21.86
C VAL A 764 108.43 -44.29 20.88
N THR A 765 108.12 -45.40 20.24
CA THR A 765 107.02 -45.50 19.29
C THR A 765 105.96 -46.45 19.82
N THR A 766 104.70 -46.02 19.78
CA THR A 766 103.51 -46.81 20.12
C THR A 766 102.50 -46.72 18.98
N PRO A 767 101.38 -47.46 19.02
CA PRO A 767 100.30 -47.26 18.04
C PRO A 767 99.77 -45.83 17.96
N GLY A 768 99.94 -45.01 19.02
CA GLY A 768 99.58 -43.59 19.04
C GLY A 768 100.59 -42.66 18.36
N GLY A 769 101.71 -43.19 17.84
CA GLY A 769 102.76 -42.43 17.19
C GLY A 769 104.10 -42.50 17.94
N SER A 770 105.04 -41.65 17.52
CA SER A 770 106.37 -41.55 18.13
C SER A 770 106.45 -40.38 19.09
N SER A 771 107.18 -40.56 20.19
CA SER A 771 107.53 -39.49 21.10
C SER A 771 108.52 -38.50 20.46
N ASP A 772 108.68 -37.34 21.08
CA ASP A 772 109.85 -36.52 20.84
C ASP A 772 111.14 -37.31 21.19
N PRO A 773 112.25 -37.10 20.44
CA PRO A 773 113.52 -37.76 20.69
C PRO A 773 114.19 -37.27 21.98
N MET A 774 114.81 -38.17 22.74
CA MET A 774 115.61 -37.82 23.92
C MET A 774 117.04 -38.35 23.80
N THR A 775 118.05 -37.58 24.21
CA THR A 775 119.46 -37.89 23.95
C THR A 775 120.00 -39.03 24.82
N PHE A 776 120.78 -39.94 24.22
CA PHE A 776 121.59 -40.97 24.88
C PHE A 776 123.00 -41.00 24.30
N ARG A 777 124.05 -41.15 25.12
CA ARG A 777 125.45 -41.08 24.65
C ARG A 777 126.20 -42.41 24.74
N TYR A 778 126.83 -42.82 23.64
CA TYR A 778 127.75 -43.97 23.61
C TYR A 778 129.21 -43.55 23.86
N VAL A 779 129.89 -44.17 24.82
CA VAL A 779 131.28 -43.86 25.24
C VAL A 779 132.24 -45.03 25.02
N GLY A 780 133.48 -44.72 24.63
CA GLY A 780 134.45 -45.68 24.08
C GLY A 780 135.22 -46.58 25.05
N GLN A 781 135.18 -46.34 26.37
CA GLN A 781 135.73 -47.22 27.43
C GLN A 781 135.40 -46.65 28.82
N VAL A 782 135.02 -47.51 29.78
CA VAL A 782 134.70 -47.15 31.17
C VAL A 782 135.95 -47.33 32.04
N LEU A 783 136.45 -46.26 32.67
CA LEU A 783 137.43 -46.37 33.76
C LEU A 783 136.70 -46.68 35.08
N PRO A 784 137.18 -47.63 35.92
CA PRO A 784 136.58 -47.90 37.22
C PRO A 784 137.06 -46.86 38.24
N VAL A 785 136.15 -46.30 39.04
CA VAL A 785 136.52 -45.61 40.28
C VAL A 785 135.77 -46.23 41.44
N THR A 786 136.48 -47.10 42.15
CA THR A 786 136.24 -47.47 43.54
C THR A 786 136.83 -46.36 44.43
N GLY A 787 136.06 -45.88 45.42
CA GLY A 787 136.52 -44.93 46.43
C GLY A 787 135.43 -44.56 47.43
N ASN A 788 135.55 -45.11 48.66
CA ASN A 788 134.54 -45.19 49.71
C ASN A 788 134.32 -43.91 50.55
N ALA A 789 133.05 -43.73 50.95
CA ALA A 789 132.43 -43.39 52.25
C ALA A 789 133.12 -42.45 53.27
N ILE A 790 132.39 -41.42 53.75
CA ILE A 790 132.18 -41.02 55.17
C ILE A 790 130.87 -40.19 55.34
N GLY A 791 129.96 -40.59 56.26
CA GLY A 791 129.40 -39.67 57.27
C GLY A 791 128.01 -38.98 57.16
N THR A 792 126.91 -39.74 57.26
CA THR A 792 125.71 -39.55 58.17
C THR A 792 124.96 -38.16 58.26
N PRO A 793 123.84 -37.99 59.01
CA PRO A 793 122.51 -37.74 58.43
C PRO A 793 121.79 -36.46 58.95
N LEU A 794 120.76 -35.95 58.24
CA LEU A 794 119.73 -35.03 58.76
C LEU A 794 118.48 -35.18 57.86
N THR A 795 117.44 -35.91 58.26
CA THR A 795 116.27 -35.53 59.09
C THR A 795 115.17 -34.75 58.38
N ALA A 796 113.96 -35.31 58.54
CA ALA A 796 112.63 -34.67 58.59
C ALA A 796 112.04 -34.14 57.26
N GLY A 797 110.75 -34.32 56.96
CA GLY A 797 109.62 -34.84 57.73
C GLY A 797 108.48 -35.25 56.77
N ALA A 798 107.72 -36.29 57.14
CA ALA A 798 106.33 -36.19 57.62
C ALA A 798 105.34 -35.86 56.48
N MET A 799 104.55 -36.82 55.96
CA MET A 799 103.40 -37.50 56.56
C MET A 799 102.21 -36.56 56.87
N LEU A 800 101.12 -36.70 56.10
CA LEU A 800 99.68 -36.69 56.48
C LEU A 800 98.90 -36.83 55.16
N VAL A 801 98.10 -37.86 54.84
CA VAL A 801 97.03 -38.60 55.54
C VAL A 801 95.87 -37.70 55.98
N ILE A 802 94.67 -38.06 55.51
CA ILE A 802 93.30 -38.00 56.07
C ILE A 802 92.36 -37.64 54.90
N ILE A 803 91.63 -38.59 54.29
CA ILE A 803 90.48 -39.37 54.77
C ILE A 803 89.22 -38.52 55.01
N GLY A 804 88.10 -39.00 54.45
CA GLY A 804 86.74 -38.72 54.88
C GLY A 804 85.97 -38.00 53.76
N GLY A 805 85.08 -38.65 53.02
CA GLY A 805 83.85 -39.25 53.54
C GLY A 805 82.84 -38.12 53.83
N PHE A 806 81.56 -38.18 53.51
CA PHE A 806 80.65 -39.17 52.98
C PHE A 806 79.30 -38.41 52.88
N LEU A 807 78.42 -38.85 51.96
CA LEU A 807 76.96 -38.78 52.06
C LEU A 807 76.16 -37.45 51.93
N MET A 808 75.20 -37.54 50.98
CA MET A 808 73.74 -37.25 51.07
C MET A 808 73.25 -36.36 52.23
N LEU A 809 72.28 -35.47 52.03
CA LEU A 809 70.91 -35.73 51.56
C LEU A 809 70.24 -34.38 51.24
N LEU A 810 69.38 -34.38 50.21
CA LEU A 810 68.01 -33.82 50.18
C LEU A 810 67.70 -32.61 51.10
N HIS A 811 67.19 -31.50 50.54
CA HIS A 811 65.75 -31.25 50.34
C HIS A 811 65.45 -29.77 49.98
N ARG A 812 64.65 -29.61 48.91
CA ARG A 812 63.42 -28.78 48.80
C ARG A 812 63.41 -27.24 48.99
N ARG A 813 62.70 -26.64 48.02
CA ARG A 813 61.80 -25.44 48.05
C ARG A 813 62.49 -24.08 48.04
N ARG A 814 61.97 -23.01 47.42
CA ARG A 814 60.74 -22.71 46.66
C ARG A 814 60.97 -21.34 45.99
N SER A 815 60.42 -21.17 44.79
CA SER A 815 59.59 -20.06 44.27
C SER A 815 59.68 -18.61 44.81
N VAL A 816 59.39 -17.68 43.87
CA VAL A 816 58.95 -16.26 43.97
C VAL A 816 60.13 -15.25 43.90
N ALA A 817 60.19 -14.28 42.99
CA ALA A 817 59.19 -13.56 42.17
C ALA A 817 59.59 -13.43 40.70
#